data_AF-A0AAF0E9N1-F1
#
_entry.id   AF-A0AAF0E9N1-F1
#
_cell.length_a   1.000
_cell.length_b   1.000
_cell.length_c   1.000
_cell.angle_alpha   90.00
_cell.angle_beta   90.00
_cell.angle_gamma   90.00
#
_symmetry.space_group_name_H-M   'P 1'
#
loop_
_entity.id
_entity.type
_entity.pdbx_description
1 polymer ?
#
loop_
_entity_poly.entity_id
_entity_poly.type
_entity_poly.pdbx_seq_one_letter_code
_entity_poly.pdbx_strand_id
1 'polypeptide(L)'
;MSASLTYEERAARHPNACAKGLLDTIVRKQSNLCVSVDVTRKEDLLAVVHAVGPYVSLIKTHIDIIENFDWDLIEQLTELSVKHNFLIFEDRKFADIGNTVSLQYAAGVHRIARWSHITNAHLVPGPGIIDGLASVGLPLHRGLLLLAEMSTKGSLTTGAYTTANVKAAMEDTSDFVMGFIAMHRVHEDPKHIPEGLSEAQRQKDLLILTPGVGLDVKGDGKGQQYRTPKEVIQDSGCDIMIVGRGIYGALLKPDVDREQAMSEVTAQAQRYRDAGWKAYLDRLAPQSMRQMHTSVKTEEAPLDRPRPLSPKASPSKKIKMDLSDEEARKIKVPKNWERVYELLEYQRKEIITPVDTMGCEENGQEERRADRGRRRKDGMEESEDEKARRLRFTTLVSLMLSSQTKDPVTANAVHQLQTKLDDGLTLASMQSASDDLIMECIGKVSFYRRKTEYLRKMTHMLQERWDGDVPRTVDELCEIPGVGPKMAFLQMQSMGLNVGIGVDTHVHRISNRLRWCKTTTPEQTRLALQSWLPKQVDQKTLSKRVPVYYVDGTVDRGEGRVPVAKDDPAAASSLECTQASPSSRRDAPRRASKEDESADPVPSDEVSDVLARTSLSLAGHALPPPAAVAQTLARFMQLRRLDVSNMQASDDAPSGLTDLHWLAKAERLSKKQARDGATPLSQRLTWLNVANNEALGSRDDDVNGLELMTALNVLNVSHCALKAFPPAISALRGLKALVLSHNHLSALPAAFPHLPELNTLVLSNNELTQLPITLPSSLPSLKKLSLGHNRLECGGLPDLSVCANLREVRLGGNRSLRALPAHLPSWGRGVDGGAPGLVLLDVSDCGLDAWEAVKPLVTMPQQTERHGLANLVAKDNGIADQTEYREKLCDALPALRILDNVRLFPKKSAPPVSDAQGPATEPAPAPQDNEESTLAKATVKQAKAPAARAKRARDEPPPPAPRDPFFVPRDAGPTAPASSKRRKAGKPPVPAPDVAEPKKVRKRSGRGPKRRATAPSEAPAPESAPVPADPAPAPSEPAPAPSEPAPTKTKKTRRKKSTKAVELDMDAPVAEPPKVPAPSARAPSPPPAARADTGVVQIVNVAPSQRTATPAATLLGRRDDELGGW
;
A
#
# COMPACT_ATOMS: atom_id res chain seq x y z
N MET A 1 -36.25 -5.62 7.85
CA MET A 1 -35.39 -5.43 6.66
C MET A 1 -34.73 -4.07 6.78
N SER A 2 -33.45 -3.99 6.46
CA SER A 2 -32.64 -2.76 6.57
C SER A 2 -33.02 -1.75 5.48
N ALA A 3 -33.50 -2.21 4.31
CA ALA A 3 -33.88 -1.39 3.17
C ALA A 3 -35.02 -0.37 3.44
N SER A 4 -35.87 -0.63 4.44
CA SER A 4 -36.98 0.25 4.84
C SER A 4 -36.63 1.22 5.97
N LEU A 5 -35.42 1.14 6.54
CA LEU A 5 -34.95 2.06 7.57
C LEU A 5 -34.18 3.22 6.95
N THR A 6 -34.29 4.40 7.56
CA THR A 6 -33.47 5.56 7.21
C THR A 6 -31.98 5.32 7.58
N TYR A 7 -31.07 6.09 6.97
CA TYR A 7 -29.65 6.03 7.36
C TYR A 7 -29.44 6.48 8.83
N GLU A 8 -30.32 7.32 9.36
CA GLU A 8 -30.30 7.81 10.75
C GLU A 8 -30.72 6.71 11.75
N GLU A 9 -31.82 6.00 11.49
CA GLU A 9 -32.24 4.84 12.29
C GLU A 9 -31.21 3.70 12.27
N ARG A 10 -30.47 3.57 11.15
CA ARG A 10 -29.37 2.61 11.00
C ARG A 10 -28.13 3.05 11.76
N ALA A 11 -27.71 4.32 11.65
CA ALA A 11 -26.61 4.87 12.44
C ALA A 11 -26.83 4.73 13.96
N ALA A 12 -28.07 4.86 14.42
CA ALA A 12 -28.46 4.66 15.80
C ALA A 12 -28.29 3.20 16.31
N ARG A 13 -28.20 2.21 15.40
CA ARG A 13 -28.25 0.76 15.72
C ARG A 13 -27.06 -0.05 15.20
N HIS A 14 -26.26 0.49 14.29
CA HIS A 14 -25.18 -0.26 13.63
C HIS A 14 -24.04 -0.60 14.62
N PRO A 15 -23.61 -1.87 14.75
CA PRO A 15 -22.59 -2.26 15.72
C PRO A 15 -21.18 -1.77 15.33
N ASN A 16 -20.81 -1.89 14.05
CA ASN A 16 -19.53 -1.36 13.54
C ASN A 16 -19.46 0.18 13.64
N ALA A 17 -18.47 0.70 14.37
CA ALA A 17 -18.29 2.13 14.59
C ALA A 17 -17.93 2.93 13.32
N CYS A 18 -17.19 2.33 12.38
CA CYS A 18 -16.85 2.97 11.10
C CYS A 18 -18.09 3.13 10.20
N ALA A 19 -18.94 2.09 10.16
CA ALA A 19 -20.22 2.11 9.45
C ALA A 19 -21.19 3.14 10.03
N LYS A 20 -21.25 3.25 11.36
CA LYS A 20 -22.00 4.32 12.03
C LYS A 20 -21.48 5.70 11.62
N GLY A 21 -20.17 5.94 11.69
CA GLY A 21 -19.56 7.20 11.24
C GLY A 21 -19.81 7.51 9.76
N LEU A 22 -19.87 6.49 8.90
CA LEU A 22 -20.25 6.63 7.50
C LEU A 22 -21.72 7.04 7.34
N LEU A 23 -22.65 6.36 8.03
CA LEU A 23 -24.08 6.67 8.02
C LEU A 23 -24.37 8.07 8.59
N ASP A 24 -23.75 8.44 9.71
CA ASP A 24 -23.81 9.79 10.29
C ASP A 24 -23.29 10.86 9.30
N THR A 25 -22.30 10.51 8.46
CA THR A 25 -21.78 11.41 7.41
C THR A 25 -22.74 11.51 6.22
N ILE A 26 -23.35 10.39 5.80
CA ILE A 26 -24.38 10.35 4.75
C ILE A 26 -25.58 11.21 5.13
N VAL A 27 -26.09 11.10 6.36
CA VAL A 27 -27.21 11.89 6.88
C VAL A 27 -26.85 13.38 6.91
N ARG A 28 -25.75 13.75 7.58
CA ARG A 28 -25.36 15.17 7.76
C ARG A 28 -25.08 15.90 6.46
N LYS A 29 -24.65 15.19 5.40
CA LYS A 29 -24.31 15.78 4.10
C LYS A 29 -25.33 15.53 3.00
N GLN A 30 -26.40 14.78 3.30
CA GLN A 30 -27.40 14.33 2.33
C GLN A 30 -26.75 13.71 1.08
N SER A 31 -25.78 12.82 1.32
CA SER A 31 -24.91 12.27 0.28
C SER A 31 -24.63 10.79 0.48
N ASN A 32 -25.17 9.96 -0.40
CA ASN A 32 -24.81 8.55 -0.57
C ASN A 32 -23.84 8.34 -1.77
N LEU A 33 -23.07 9.38 -2.11
CA LEU A 33 -22.05 9.35 -3.16
C LEU A 33 -20.66 9.02 -2.58
N CYS A 34 -20.04 7.99 -3.15
CA CYS A 34 -18.62 7.71 -3.06
C CYS A 34 -17.91 8.04 -4.39
N VAL A 35 -16.76 8.71 -4.34
CA VAL A 35 -15.98 9.04 -5.55
C VAL A 35 -14.68 8.24 -5.61
N SER A 36 -14.50 7.53 -6.72
CA SER A 36 -13.36 6.67 -7.06
C SER A 36 -12.29 7.52 -7.75
N VAL A 37 -11.31 8.04 -7.01
CA VAL A 37 -10.32 8.99 -7.56
C VAL A 37 -9.14 8.23 -8.17
N ASP A 38 -9.41 7.56 -9.29
CA ASP A 38 -8.44 6.70 -9.97
C ASP A 38 -7.62 7.56 -10.98
N VAL A 39 -6.56 8.18 -10.48
CA VAL A 39 -5.54 8.98 -11.20
C VAL A 39 -4.13 8.56 -10.75
N THR A 40 -3.07 8.85 -11.51
CA THR A 40 -1.71 8.38 -11.19
C THR A 40 -0.78 9.40 -10.51
N ARG A 41 -1.22 10.66 -10.35
CA ARG A 41 -0.45 11.72 -9.69
C ARG A 41 -1.10 12.21 -8.41
N LYS A 42 -0.31 12.45 -7.37
CA LYS A 42 -0.81 12.93 -6.07
C LYS A 42 -1.44 14.32 -6.16
N GLU A 43 -0.93 15.19 -7.04
CA GLU A 43 -1.47 16.54 -7.25
C GLU A 43 -2.90 16.51 -7.80
N ASP A 44 -3.17 15.60 -8.74
CA ASP A 44 -4.48 15.43 -9.35
C ASP A 44 -5.46 14.76 -8.36
N LEU A 45 -4.99 13.79 -7.56
CA LEU A 45 -5.81 13.16 -6.53
C LEU A 45 -6.24 14.19 -5.48
N LEU A 46 -5.31 15.00 -4.95
CA LEU A 46 -5.61 16.03 -3.96
C LEU A 46 -6.52 17.13 -4.52
N ALA A 47 -6.32 17.55 -5.78
CA ALA A 47 -7.19 18.52 -6.44
C ALA A 47 -8.64 18.00 -6.57
N VAL A 48 -8.82 16.79 -7.09
CA VAL A 48 -10.15 16.15 -7.21
C VAL A 48 -10.80 16.00 -5.83
N VAL A 49 -10.08 15.47 -4.84
CA VAL A 49 -10.60 15.27 -3.48
C VAL A 49 -10.99 16.60 -2.81
N HIS A 50 -10.21 17.66 -2.99
CA HIS A 50 -10.55 18.99 -2.47
C HIS A 50 -11.85 19.54 -3.08
N ALA A 51 -12.05 19.35 -4.39
CA ALA A 51 -13.22 19.83 -5.12
C ALA A 51 -14.50 19.04 -4.83
N VAL A 52 -14.43 17.70 -4.82
CA VAL A 52 -15.60 16.85 -4.55
C VAL A 52 -15.92 16.72 -3.07
N GLY A 53 -14.94 16.96 -2.19
CA GLY A 53 -15.02 16.79 -0.73
C GLY A 53 -16.32 17.24 -0.06
N PRO A 54 -16.86 18.45 -0.36
CA PRO A 54 -18.12 18.92 0.24
C PRO A 54 -19.35 18.04 -0.10
N TYR A 55 -19.32 17.29 -1.20
CA TYR A 55 -20.50 16.63 -1.80
C TYR A 55 -20.53 15.11 -1.63
N VAL A 56 -19.48 14.51 -1.08
CA VAL A 56 -19.30 13.05 -0.93
C VAL A 56 -19.38 12.62 0.53
N SER A 57 -19.83 11.40 0.81
CA SER A 57 -19.67 10.78 2.14
C SER A 57 -18.40 9.93 2.25
N LEU A 58 -17.86 9.49 1.10
CA LEU A 58 -16.73 8.58 1.00
C LEU A 58 -15.84 8.96 -0.19
N ILE A 59 -14.52 8.93 0.00
CA ILE A 59 -13.54 8.92 -1.08
C ILE A 59 -12.98 7.50 -1.18
N LYS A 60 -13.01 6.92 -2.38
CA LYS A 60 -12.33 5.67 -2.68
C LYS A 60 -11.01 5.95 -3.41
N THR A 61 -9.92 5.38 -2.93
CA THR A 61 -8.58 5.49 -3.51
C THR A 61 -8.09 4.16 -4.07
N HIS A 62 -7.12 4.27 -4.97
CA HIS A 62 -6.12 3.23 -5.26
C HIS A 62 -4.77 3.90 -5.01
N ILE A 63 -4.14 3.61 -3.87
CA ILE A 63 -2.89 4.28 -3.47
C ILE A 63 -1.66 3.67 -4.17
N ASP A 64 -1.82 2.45 -4.69
CA ASP A 64 -0.80 1.66 -5.38
C ASP A 64 -0.59 2.06 -6.85
N ILE A 65 -1.46 2.91 -7.42
CA ILE A 65 -1.30 3.48 -8.77
C ILE A 65 -0.71 4.91 -8.77
N ILE A 66 -0.36 5.47 -7.61
CA ILE A 66 0.20 6.82 -7.50
C ILE A 66 1.72 6.77 -7.74
N GLU A 67 2.16 7.23 -8.91
CA GLU A 67 3.55 7.23 -9.37
C GLU A 67 4.49 8.03 -8.45
N ASN A 68 3.97 9.10 -7.84
CA ASN A 68 4.72 10.00 -6.94
C ASN A 68 4.19 9.95 -5.49
N PHE A 69 3.92 8.74 -4.98
CA PHE A 69 3.49 8.52 -3.59
C PHE A 69 4.55 8.96 -2.58
N ASP A 70 4.14 9.78 -1.61
CA ASP A 70 4.88 10.03 -0.36
C ASP A 70 3.91 10.17 0.82
N TRP A 71 4.44 10.24 2.06
CA TRP A 71 3.60 10.34 3.25
C TRP A 71 2.96 11.73 3.46
N ASP A 72 3.39 12.74 2.71
CA ASP A 72 2.77 14.06 2.63
C ASP A 72 1.39 14.00 1.93
N LEU A 73 1.24 13.17 0.89
CA LEU A 73 -0.07 12.87 0.28
C LEU A 73 -1.11 12.37 1.30
N ILE A 74 -0.72 11.43 2.16
CA ILE A 74 -1.64 10.82 3.13
C ILE A 74 -2.07 11.81 4.22
N GLU A 75 -1.16 12.69 4.65
CA GLU A 75 -1.50 13.75 5.62
C GLU A 75 -2.45 14.77 4.99
N GLN A 76 -2.17 15.28 3.79
CA GLN A 76 -3.08 16.18 3.07
C GLN A 76 -4.45 15.54 2.79
N LEU A 77 -4.49 14.25 2.40
CA LEU A 77 -5.74 13.50 2.19
C LEU A 77 -6.55 13.35 3.49
N THR A 78 -5.87 13.16 4.63
CA THR A 78 -6.50 13.08 5.95
C THR A 78 -7.00 14.46 6.41
N GLU A 79 -6.25 15.53 6.17
CA GLU A 79 -6.70 16.90 6.42
C GLU A 79 -7.96 17.25 5.61
N LEU A 80 -8.03 16.84 4.33
CA LEU A 80 -9.21 17.02 3.50
C LEU A 80 -10.40 16.19 4.01
N SER A 81 -10.18 14.95 4.46
CA SER A 81 -11.19 14.08 5.08
C SER A 81 -11.81 14.71 6.33
N VAL A 82 -10.99 15.31 7.20
CA VAL A 82 -11.46 16.06 8.38
C VAL A 82 -12.17 17.35 7.97
N LYS A 83 -11.53 18.19 7.14
CA LYS A 83 -12.02 19.51 6.69
C LYS A 83 -13.39 19.45 6.03
N HIS A 84 -13.58 18.48 5.13
CA HIS A 84 -14.81 18.34 4.34
C HIS A 84 -15.75 17.26 4.87
N ASN A 85 -15.36 16.56 5.93
CA ASN A 85 -16.11 15.49 6.56
C ASN A 85 -16.52 14.37 5.57
N PHE A 86 -15.56 13.54 5.18
CA PHE A 86 -15.78 12.31 4.41
C PHE A 86 -14.87 11.21 4.92
N LEU A 87 -15.27 9.95 4.81
CA LEU A 87 -14.41 8.81 5.15
C LEU A 87 -13.52 8.43 3.95
N ILE A 88 -12.45 7.68 4.21
CA ILE A 88 -11.49 7.20 3.20
C ILE A 88 -11.59 5.68 3.07
N PHE A 89 -11.67 5.17 1.84
CA PHE A 89 -11.72 3.75 1.49
C PHE A 89 -10.64 3.41 0.46
N GLU A 90 -9.58 2.74 0.91
CA GLU A 90 -8.58 2.16 0.01
C GLU A 90 -9.09 0.85 -0.60
N ASP A 91 -9.21 0.82 -1.93
CA ASP A 91 -9.82 -0.26 -2.70
C ASP A 91 -8.81 -1.39 -3.02
N ARG A 92 -8.05 -1.80 -2.01
CA ARG A 92 -6.88 -2.68 -2.15
C ARG A 92 -7.22 -4.09 -2.63
N LYS A 93 -8.48 -4.54 -2.47
CA LYS A 93 -9.00 -5.87 -2.83
C LYS A 93 -8.07 -6.99 -2.35
N PHE A 94 -7.85 -7.06 -1.03
CA PHE A 94 -7.04 -8.11 -0.42
C PHE A 94 -7.55 -9.50 -0.83
N ALA A 95 -6.64 -10.41 -1.22
CA ALA A 95 -6.99 -11.71 -1.80
C ALA A 95 -5.92 -12.79 -1.49
N ASP A 96 -5.33 -12.71 -0.30
CA ASP A 96 -4.22 -13.55 0.18
C ASP A 96 -4.56 -14.13 1.57
N ILE A 97 -3.74 -15.03 2.10
CA ILE A 97 -3.97 -15.67 3.41
C ILE A 97 -3.87 -14.67 4.57
N GLY A 98 -4.56 -14.98 5.68
CA GLY A 98 -4.73 -14.08 6.84
C GLY A 98 -3.45 -13.43 7.37
N ASN A 99 -2.35 -14.18 7.47
CA ASN A 99 -1.07 -13.64 7.92
C ASN A 99 -0.52 -12.59 6.93
N THR A 100 -0.46 -12.93 5.63
CA THR A 100 0.08 -12.05 4.59
C THR A 100 -0.72 -10.75 4.47
N VAL A 101 -2.06 -10.83 4.48
CA VAL A 101 -2.90 -9.62 4.40
C VAL A 101 -2.75 -8.73 5.63
N SER A 102 -2.51 -9.29 6.82
CA SER A 102 -2.26 -8.48 8.03
C SER A 102 -1.03 -7.59 7.87
N LEU A 103 0.06 -8.14 7.31
CA LEU A 103 1.30 -7.42 7.02
C LEU A 103 1.11 -6.38 5.90
N GLN A 104 0.42 -6.75 4.80
CA GLN A 104 0.11 -5.83 3.71
C GLN A 104 -0.79 -4.66 4.15
N TYR A 105 -1.67 -4.87 5.14
CA TYR A 105 -2.60 -3.86 5.65
C TYR A 105 -1.97 -2.97 6.74
N ALA A 106 -1.15 -3.53 7.63
CA ALA A 106 -0.49 -2.79 8.70
C ALA A 106 0.78 -2.04 8.24
N ALA A 107 1.56 -2.62 7.33
CA ALA A 107 2.96 -2.28 7.09
C ALA A 107 3.26 -1.92 5.62
N GLY A 108 4.47 -2.23 5.15
CA GLY A 108 4.97 -1.84 3.83
C GLY A 108 5.09 -0.32 3.64
N VAL A 109 5.08 0.09 2.36
CA VAL A 109 5.17 1.51 1.95
C VAL A 109 3.90 2.29 2.32
N HIS A 110 2.73 1.69 2.10
CA HIS A 110 1.43 2.38 2.20
C HIS A 110 0.77 2.33 3.59
N ARG A 111 1.05 1.31 4.43
CA ARG A 111 0.56 1.16 5.82
C ARG A 111 -0.94 1.46 5.97
N ILE A 112 -1.75 0.86 5.10
CA ILE A 112 -3.12 1.28 4.74
C ILE A 112 -4.02 1.47 5.97
N ALA A 113 -3.96 0.58 6.96
CA ALA A 113 -4.76 0.65 8.18
C ALA A 113 -4.56 1.94 9.00
N ARG A 114 -3.40 2.61 8.87
CA ARG A 114 -3.07 3.84 9.60
C ARG A 114 -3.97 5.02 9.23
N TRP A 115 -4.46 5.08 7.99
CA TRP A 115 -5.15 6.27 7.44
C TRP A 115 -6.48 5.94 6.74
N SER A 116 -6.59 4.78 6.09
CA SER A 116 -7.85 4.36 5.47
C SER A 116 -8.84 3.93 6.56
N HIS A 117 -10.07 4.45 6.49
CA HIS A 117 -11.14 4.12 7.43
C HIS A 117 -11.76 2.75 7.08
N ILE A 118 -11.86 2.47 5.79
CA ILE A 118 -12.47 1.26 5.22
C ILE A 118 -11.45 0.58 4.30
N THR A 119 -11.52 -0.75 4.17
CA THR A 119 -10.85 -1.50 3.09
C THR A 119 -11.75 -2.63 2.61
N ASN A 120 -11.33 -3.37 1.58
CA ASN A 120 -12.09 -4.50 1.05
C ASN A 120 -11.26 -5.76 0.77
N ALA A 121 -11.93 -6.91 0.78
CA ALA A 121 -11.33 -8.22 0.62
C ALA A 121 -12.20 -9.20 -0.21
N HIS A 122 -11.54 -10.00 -1.05
CA HIS A 122 -12.12 -11.16 -1.71
C HIS A 122 -12.09 -12.37 -0.77
N LEU A 123 -13.21 -13.05 -0.59
CA LEU A 123 -13.29 -14.30 0.19
C LEU A 123 -12.67 -15.53 -0.53
N VAL A 124 -11.91 -15.34 -1.61
CA VAL A 124 -11.32 -16.46 -2.37
C VAL A 124 -10.32 -17.31 -1.57
N PRO A 125 -9.56 -16.79 -0.58
CA PRO A 125 -8.73 -17.62 0.32
C PRO A 125 -9.48 -18.24 1.50
N GLY A 126 -10.81 -18.03 1.58
CA GLY A 126 -11.64 -18.44 2.71
C GLY A 126 -11.67 -17.43 3.89
N PRO A 127 -12.44 -17.72 4.96
CA PRO A 127 -12.75 -16.75 6.02
C PRO A 127 -11.54 -16.16 6.77
N GLY A 128 -10.41 -16.86 6.86
CA GLY A 128 -9.22 -16.39 7.59
C GLY A 128 -8.61 -15.07 7.06
N ILE A 129 -9.01 -14.61 5.87
CA ILE A 129 -8.69 -13.25 5.40
C ILE A 129 -9.36 -12.16 6.25
N ILE A 130 -10.56 -12.44 6.78
CA ILE A 130 -11.30 -11.55 7.69
C ILE A 130 -10.55 -11.45 9.01
N ASP A 131 -10.19 -12.58 9.63
CA ASP A 131 -9.44 -12.60 10.89
C ASP A 131 -8.09 -11.87 10.78
N GLY A 132 -7.37 -12.10 9.69
CA GLY A 132 -6.10 -11.44 9.39
C GLY A 132 -6.21 -9.93 9.31
N LEU A 133 -7.21 -9.40 8.59
CA LEU A 133 -7.46 -7.96 8.50
C LEU A 133 -8.06 -7.40 9.80
N ALA A 134 -8.93 -8.15 10.49
CA ALA A 134 -9.58 -7.76 11.75
C ALA A 134 -8.56 -7.61 12.89
N SER A 135 -7.50 -8.43 12.90
CA SER A 135 -6.42 -8.34 13.89
C SER A 135 -5.74 -6.96 13.92
N VAL A 136 -5.69 -6.28 12.76
CA VAL A 136 -5.11 -4.95 12.58
C VAL A 136 -6.20 -3.85 12.59
N GLY A 137 -7.35 -4.12 11.97
CA GLY A 137 -8.39 -3.14 11.74
C GLY A 137 -9.30 -2.84 12.93
N LEU A 138 -9.65 -3.85 13.75
CA LEU A 138 -10.51 -3.65 14.92
C LEU A 138 -9.89 -2.73 15.99
N PRO A 139 -8.60 -2.87 16.38
CA PRO A 139 -7.94 -1.94 17.30
C PRO A 139 -7.85 -0.49 16.79
N LEU A 140 -8.12 -0.27 15.50
CA LEU A 140 -8.10 1.04 14.83
C LEU A 140 -9.50 1.50 14.39
N HIS A 141 -10.57 0.82 14.87
CA HIS A 141 -11.97 1.09 14.54
C HIS A 141 -12.25 1.18 13.03
N ARG A 142 -11.64 0.29 12.24
CA ARG A 142 -11.81 0.20 10.79
C ARG A 142 -13.00 -0.69 10.41
N GLY A 143 -13.47 -0.55 9.18
CA GLY A 143 -14.50 -1.42 8.61
C GLY A 143 -14.01 -2.18 7.37
N LEU A 144 -14.51 -3.41 7.20
CA LEU A 144 -14.23 -4.27 6.06
C LEU A 144 -15.45 -4.46 5.16
N LEU A 145 -15.26 -4.34 3.85
CA LEU A 145 -16.25 -4.70 2.83
C LEU A 145 -15.83 -5.99 2.11
N LEU A 146 -16.71 -6.99 2.06
CA LEU A 146 -16.46 -8.20 1.27
C LEU A 146 -16.89 -7.99 -0.19
N LEU A 147 -16.09 -8.44 -1.16
CA LEU A 147 -16.46 -8.38 -2.58
C LEU A 147 -17.39 -9.55 -2.94
N ALA A 148 -18.69 -9.40 -2.66
CA ALA A 148 -19.69 -10.42 -2.96
C ALA A 148 -20.04 -10.50 -4.46
N GLU A 149 -20.03 -9.36 -5.17
CA GLU A 149 -20.23 -9.27 -6.61
C GLU A 149 -19.36 -8.15 -7.24
N MET A 150 -19.13 -8.21 -8.55
CA MET A 150 -18.36 -7.22 -9.30
C MET A 150 -19.06 -6.80 -10.59
N SER A 151 -18.94 -5.52 -10.95
CA SER A 151 -19.55 -4.90 -12.15
C SER A 151 -18.88 -5.23 -13.48
N THR A 152 -17.98 -6.21 -13.51
CA THR A 152 -17.16 -6.57 -14.68
C THR A 152 -17.79 -7.71 -15.48
N LYS A 153 -17.87 -7.55 -16.81
CA LYS A 153 -18.46 -8.57 -17.70
C LYS A 153 -17.74 -9.91 -17.58
N GLY A 154 -18.47 -10.93 -17.11
CA GLY A 154 -17.94 -12.29 -16.94
C GLY A 154 -17.23 -12.54 -15.61
N SER A 155 -17.53 -11.76 -14.57
CA SER A 155 -17.04 -12.02 -13.22
C SER A 155 -17.46 -13.41 -12.69
N LEU A 156 -16.57 -14.04 -11.92
CA LEU A 156 -16.82 -15.30 -11.22
C LEU A 156 -17.48 -15.09 -9.85
N THR A 157 -17.60 -13.84 -9.39
CA THR A 157 -18.23 -13.46 -8.12
C THR A 157 -19.76 -13.52 -8.24
N THR A 158 -20.31 -14.73 -8.34
CA THR A 158 -21.74 -15.00 -8.54
C THR A 158 -22.17 -16.27 -7.80
N GLY A 159 -23.47 -16.49 -7.64
CA GLY A 159 -24.01 -17.78 -7.16
C GLY A 159 -23.45 -18.18 -5.80
N ALA A 160 -22.84 -19.37 -5.74
CA ALA A 160 -22.26 -19.92 -4.51
C ALA A 160 -21.15 -19.04 -3.90
N TYR A 161 -20.39 -18.28 -4.72
CA TYR A 161 -19.38 -17.35 -4.21
C TYR A 161 -20.03 -16.18 -3.47
N THR A 162 -21.10 -15.62 -4.03
CA THR A 162 -21.90 -14.56 -3.40
C THR A 162 -22.54 -15.06 -2.10
N THR A 163 -23.13 -16.26 -2.11
CA THR A 163 -23.67 -16.94 -0.91
C THR A 163 -22.61 -17.15 0.17
N ALA A 164 -21.37 -17.52 -0.20
CA ALA A 164 -20.27 -17.67 0.76
C ALA A 164 -19.86 -16.33 1.41
N ASN A 165 -19.86 -15.23 0.63
CA ASN A 165 -19.60 -13.89 1.17
C ASN A 165 -20.72 -13.45 2.13
N VAL A 166 -22.00 -13.65 1.76
CA VAL A 166 -23.14 -13.37 2.65
C VAL A 166 -23.05 -14.18 3.94
N LYS A 167 -22.73 -15.48 3.84
CA LYS A 167 -22.51 -16.35 5.00
C LYS A 167 -21.43 -15.81 5.93
N ALA A 168 -20.24 -15.52 5.42
CA ALA A 168 -19.12 -15.05 6.23
C ALA A 168 -19.41 -13.72 6.96
N ALA A 169 -20.10 -12.77 6.30
CA ALA A 169 -20.52 -11.51 6.93
C ALA A 169 -21.59 -11.71 8.02
N MET A 170 -22.56 -12.60 7.78
CA MET A 170 -23.58 -12.93 8.79
C MET A 170 -22.98 -13.70 9.97
N GLU A 171 -21.96 -14.53 9.75
CA GLU A 171 -21.25 -15.30 10.79
C GLU A 171 -20.16 -14.52 11.54
N ASP A 172 -19.62 -13.41 11.00
CA ASP A 172 -18.60 -12.57 11.67
C ASP A 172 -19.09 -12.05 13.05
N THR A 173 -18.58 -12.61 14.14
CA THR A 173 -18.94 -12.20 15.51
C THR A 173 -18.12 -11.01 16.03
N SER A 174 -17.21 -10.46 15.21
CA SER A 174 -16.37 -9.32 15.58
C SER A 174 -16.92 -7.96 15.13
N ASP A 175 -18.02 -7.96 14.37
CA ASP A 175 -18.63 -6.79 13.72
C ASP A 175 -17.63 -5.97 12.88
N PHE A 176 -16.58 -6.61 12.35
CA PHE A 176 -15.58 -5.97 11.50
C PHE A 176 -16.07 -5.82 10.06
N VAL A 177 -16.80 -6.83 9.56
CA VAL A 177 -17.46 -6.79 8.26
C VAL A 177 -18.68 -5.88 8.34
N MET A 178 -18.58 -4.70 7.72
CA MET A 178 -19.64 -3.68 7.71
C MET A 178 -20.57 -3.77 6.49
N GLY A 179 -20.30 -4.67 5.54
CA GLY A 179 -21.09 -4.77 4.32
C GLY A 179 -20.31 -5.36 3.14
N PHE A 180 -20.76 -5.00 1.93
CA PHE A 180 -20.29 -5.57 0.68
C PHE A 180 -20.00 -4.55 -0.41
N ILE A 181 -19.07 -4.91 -1.29
CA ILE A 181 -19.13 -4.49 -2.69
C ILE A 181 -20.07 -5.48 -3.40
N ALA A 182 -21.21 -4.99 -3.90
CA ALA A 182 -22.24 -5.81 -4.56
C ALA A 182 -23.07 -5.00 -5.57
N MET A 183 -23.81 -5.67 -6.46
CA MET A 183 -24.66 -5.07 -7.50
C MET A 183 -26.12 -4.89 -7.05
N HIS A 184 -26.57 -5.65 -6.05
CA HIS A 184 -27.84 -5.49 -5.34
C HIS A 184 -27.73 -5.86 -3.85
N ARG A 185 -28.84 -5.82 -3.12
CA ARG A 185 -28.93 -6.18 -1.69
C ARG A 185 -28.83 -7.69 -1.44
N VAL A 186 -27.65 -8.26 -1.70
CA VAL A 186 -27.34 -9.70 -1.61
C VAL A 186 -27.68 -10.36 -0.26
N HIS A 187 -27.67 -9.62 0.85
CA HIS A 187 -27.98 -10.16 2.18
C HIS A 187 -29.48 -10.25 2.50
N GLU A 188 -30.36 -9.63 1.68
CA GLU A 188 -31.82 -9.81 1.75
C GLU A 188 -32.37 -10.63 0.57
N ASP A 189 -31.52 -11.10 -0.36
CA ASP A 189 -31.90 -11.95 -1.49
C ASP A 189 -32.07 -13.43 -1.04
N PRO A 190 -33.27 -14.03 -1.15
CA PRO A 190 -33.53 -15.41 -0.73
C PRO A 190 -32.62 -16.46 -1.37
N LYS A 191 -32.01 -16.17 -2.53
CA LYS A 191 -31.06 -17.08 -3.22
C LYS A 191 -29.69 -17.17 -2.54
N HIS A 192 -29.35 -16.17 -1.72
CA HIS A 192 -28.02 -15.99 -1.14
C HIS A 192 -28.00 -16.04 0.39
N ILE A 193 -29.17 -16.09 1.05
CA ILE A 193 -29.29 -16.26 2.50
C ILE A 193 -29.06 -17.74 2.88
N PRO A 194 -28.05 -18.07 3.70
CA PRO A 194 -27.81 -19.44 4.16
C PRO A 194 -28.92 -20.02 5.05
N GLU A 195 -29.05 -21.35 4.98
CA GLU A 195 -29.79 -22.14 5.96
C GLU A 195 -29.06 -22.16 7.33
N GLY A 196 -29.78 -22.49 8.41
CA GLY A 196 -29.21 -22.65 9.75
C GLY A 196 -28.88 -21.36 10.52
N LEU A 197 -28.81 -20.20 9.85
CA LEU A 197 -28.54 -18.92 10.54
C LEU A 197 -29.61 -18.55 11.56
N SER A 198 -29.15 -18.08 12.72
CA SER A 198 -30.00 -17.54 13.79
C SER A 198 -30.65 -16.21 13.43
N GLU A 199 -31.73 -15.87 14.13
CA GLU A 199 -32.47 -14.62 13.89
C GLU A 199 -31.59 -13.38 14.05
N ALA A 200 -30.68 -13.36 15.04
CA ALA A 200 -29.74 -12.25 15.24
C ALA A 200 -28.79 -12.07 14.05
N GLN A 201 -28.32 -13.16 13.44
CA GLN A 201 -27.45 -13.11 12.24
C GLN A 201 -28.22 -12.64 11.00
N ARG A 202 -29.51 -13.01 10.88
CA ARG A 202 -30.41 -12.55 9.80
C ARG A 202 -30.81 -11.08 9.93
N GLN A 203 -30.74 -10.50 11.13
CA GLN A 203 -31.11 -9.11 11.41
C GLN A 203 -29.94 -8.11 11.38
N LYS A 204 -28.71 -8.56 11.08
CA LYS A 204 -27.55 -7.67 10.92
C LYS A 204 -27.78 -6.64 9.81
N ASP A 205 -27.47 -5.39 10.12
CA ASP A 205 -27.35 -4.34 9.09
C ASP A 205 -25.99 -4.47 8.38
N LEU A 206 -26.02 -4.49 7.06
CA LEU A 206 -24.84 -4.66 6.20
C LEU A 206 -24.97 -3.69 5.02
N LEU A 207 -24.00 -2.79 4.86
CA LEU A 207 -24.06 -1.77 3.82
C LEU A 207 -23.78 -2.36 2.43
N ILE A 208 -24.43 -1.79 1.41
CA ILE A 208 -24.20 -2.16 0.00
C ILE A 208 -23.57 -0.98 -0.74
N LEU A 209 -22.30 -1.15 -1.14
CA LEU A 209 -21.57 -0.20 -1.97
C LEU A 209 -21.49 -0.75 -3.41
N THR A 210 -21.96 0.02 -4.40
CA THR A 210 -22.04 -0.45 -5.79
C THR A 210 -21.19 0.41 -6.72
N PRO A 211 -20.09 -0.11 -7.29
CA PRO A 211 -19.37 0.50 -8.40
C PRO A 211 -20.09 0.27 -9.72
N GLY A 212 -19.71 1.04 -10.75
CA GLY A 212 -20.37 1.00 -12.05
C GLY A 212 -21.63 1.83 -12.11
N VAL A 213 -21.57 3.06 -11.58
CA VAL A 213 -22.67 4.02 -11.67
C VAL A 213 -22.33 5.16 -12.63
N GLY A 214 -23.26 5.48 -13.54
CA GLY A 214 -23.09 6.46 -14.60
C GLY A 214 -24.41 7.13 -14.98
N LEU A 215 -24.40 8.45 -15.21
CA LEU A 215 -25.55 9.19 -15.72
C LEU A 215 -25.55 9.30 -17.25
N ASP A 216 -24.38 9.46 -17.87
CA ASP A 216 -24.27 9.88 -19.28
C ASP A 216 -23.70 8.83 -20.24
N VAL A 217 -23.18 7.70 -19.73
CA VAL A 217 -22.48 6.68 -20.54
C VAL A 217 -22.83 5.27 -20.06
N LYS A 218 -23.08 4.33 -20.99
CA LYS A 218 -23.50 2.93 -20.66
C LYS A 218 -22.36 1.93 -20.43
N GLY A 219 -21.13 2.27 -20.77
CA GLY A 219 -19.94 1.44 -20.51
C GLY A 219 -18.64 2.13 -20.92
N ASP A 220 -17.49 1.53 -20.61
CA ASP A 220 -16.17 2.15 -20.83
C ASP A 220 -15.28 1.47 -21.89
N GLY A 221 -15.78 0.41 -22.54
CA GLY A 221 -15.02 -0.38 -23.52
C GLY A 221 -14.03 -1.39 -22.94
N LYS A 222 -13.77 -1.39 -21.62
CA LYS A 222 -12.89 -2.36 -20.91
C LYS A 222 -13.69 -3.34 -20.03
N GLY A 223 -14.99 -3.48 -20.30
CA GLY A 223 -15.87 -4.44 -19.62
C GLY A 223 -16.60 -3.90 -18.39
N GLN A 224 -16.42 -2.62 -18.04
CA GLN A 224 -17.23 -1.94 -17.03
C GLN A 224 -18.63 -1.66 -17.59
N GLN A 225 -19.66 -2.14 -16.89
CA GLN A 225 -21.05 -1.77 -17.12
C GLN A 225 -21.41 -0.56 -16.25
N TYR A 226 -22.24 0.36 -16.76
CA TYR A 226 -22.77 1.48 -15.98
C TYR A 226 -24.29 1.37 -15.85
N ARG A 227 -24.77 1.53 -14.61
CA ARG A 227 -26.18 1.64 -14.22
C ARG A 227 -26.49 3.05 -13.71
N THR A 228 -27.74 3.47 -13.75
CA THR A 228 -28.11 4.80 -13.23
C THR A 228 -28.19 4.82 -11.69
N PRO A 229 -28.04 5.98 -11.03
CA PRO A 229 -28.26 6.12 -9.58
C PRO A 229 -29.63 5.60 -9.12
N LYS A 230 -30.67 5.75 -9.96
CA LYS A 230 -32.01 5.20 -9.73
C LYS A 230 -31.99 3.68 -9.69
N GLU A 231 -31.51 3.03 -10.76
CA GLU A 231 -31.44 1.56 -10.86
C GLU A 231 -30.68 0.93 -9.68
N VAL A 232 -29.63 1.59 -9.19
CA VAL A 232 -28.77 1.08 -8.13
C VAL A 232 -29.37 1.32 -6.75
N ILE A 233 -29.73 2.56 -6.41
CA ILE A 233 -30.23 2.91 -5.07
C ILE A 233 -31.70 2.50 -4.88
N GLN A 234 -32.57 2.77 -5.86
CA GLN A 234 -34.01 2.49 -5.77
C GLN A 234 -34.32 1.03 -6.11
N ASP A 235 -33.92 0.56 -7.30
CA ASP A 235 -34.41 -0.71 -7.85
C ASP A 235 -33.59 -1.93 -7.33
N SER A 236 -32.28 -1.79 -7.16
CA SER A 236 -31.40 -2.81 -6.54
C SER A 236 -31.21 -2.65 -5.02
N GLY A 237 -31.76 -1.59 -4.42
CA GLY A 237 -31.75 -1.36 -2.98
C GLY A 237 -30.39 -1.03 -2.38
N CYS A 238 -29.40 -0.61 -3.17
CA CYS A 238 -28.04 -0.35 -2.70
C CYS A 238 -27.94 0.91 -1.82
N ASP A 239 -26.94 1.01 -0.95
CA ASP A 239 -26.85 2.09 0.03
C ASP A 239 -25.96 3.25 -0.40
N ILE A 240 -24.89 2.99 -1.13
CA ILE A 240 -23.91 3.98 -1.58
C ILE A 240 -23.49 3.63 -3.00
N MET A 241 -23.43 4.63 -3.87
CA MET A 241 -22.94 4.46 -5.24
C MET A 241 -21.49 4.92 -5.36
N ILE A 242 -20.65 4.14 -6.02
CA ILE A 242 -19.24 4.47 -6.30
C ILE A 242 -19.13 4.92 -7.76
N VAL A 243 -18.76 6.19 -7.95
CA VAL A 243 -18.63 6.84 -9.27
C VAL A 243 -17.18 7.24 -9.49
N GLY A 244 -16.60 6.83 -10.62
CA GLY A 244 -15.24 7.21 -11.03
C GLY A 244 -15.24 8.31 -12.09
N ARG A 245 -14.68 7.99 -13.26
CA ARG A 245 -14.52 8.88 -14.43
C ARG A 245 -15.77 9.68 -14.86
N GLY A 246 -16.98 9.30 -14.42
CA GLY A 246 -18.20 10.10 -14.61
C GLY A 246 -18.18 11.46 -13.89
N ILE A 247 -17.26 11.69 -12.95
CA ILE A 247 -17.09 12.97 -12.24
C ILE A 247 -15.81 13.68 -12.69
N TYR A 248 -14.64 13.07 -12.53
CA TYR A 248 -13.35 13.72 -12.85
C TYR A 248 -12.85 13.47 -14.28
N GLY A 249 -13.64 12.82 -15.15
CA GLY A 249 -13.24 12.52 -16.53
C GLY A 249 -12.98 13.75 -17.41
N ALA A 250 -13.41 14.94 -16.98
CA ALA A 250 -13.03 16.20 -17.60
C ALA A 250 -11.53 16.52 -17.44
N LEU A 251 -10.94 16.21 -16.28
CA LEU A 251 -9.52 16.39 -15.98
C LEU A 251 -8.61 15.45 -16.81
N LEU A 252 -9.16 14.34 -17.29
CA LEU A 252 -8.45 13.36 -18.12
C LEU A 252 -8.47 13.68 -19.63
N LYS A 253 -9.17 14.74 -20.04
CA LYS A 253 -9.17 15.18 -21.44
C LYS A 253 -7.88 15.95 -21.75
N PRO A 254 -7.20 15.69 -22.87
CA PRO A 254 -6.13 16.56 -23.32
C PRO A 254 -6.68 17.96 -23.61
N ASP A 255 -5.83 18.97 -23.42
CA ASP A 255 -6.03 20.35 -23.89
C ASP A 255 -7.27 21.08 -23.32
N VAL A 256 -7.76 20.65 -22.15
CA VAL A 256 -8.78 21.35 -21.35
C VAL A 256 -8.12 22.20 -20.28
N ASP A 257 -8.60 23.42 -20.09
CA ASP A 257 -8.15 24.29 -19.00
C ASP A 257 -8.40 23.66 -17.62
N ARG A 258 -7.42 23.79 -16.71
CA ARG A 258 -7.46 23.10 -15.42
C ARG A 258 -8.50 23.71 -14.46
N GLU A 259 -8.75 25.02 -14.52
CA GLU A 259 -9.79 25.66 -13.70
C GLU A 259 -11.19 25.24 -14.18
N GLN A 260 -11.42 25.25 -15.50
CA GLN A 260 -12.64 24.75 -16.13
C GLN A 260 -12.89 23.26 -15.81
N ALA A 261 -11.86 22.42 -15.92
CA ALA A 261 -11.96 21.00 -15.59
C ALA A 261 -12.35 20.77 -14.11
N MET A 262 -11.77 21.53 -13.18
CA MET A 262 -12.08 21.43 -11.75
C MET A 262 -13.47 21.99 -11.39
N SER A 263 -13.96 22.99 -12.13
CA SER A 263 -15.34 23.46 -12.06
C SER A 263 -16.33 22.36 -12.47
N GLU A 264 -16.08 21.67 -13.59
CA GLU A 264 -16.89 20.54 -14.07
C GLU A 264 -16.86 19.36 -13.08
N VAL A 265 -15.69 19.01 -12.52
CA VAL A 265 -15.55 17.99 -11.46
C VAL A 265 -16.48 18.30 -10.27
N THR A 266 -16.55 19.57 -9.89
CA THR A 266 -17.42 20.05 -8.79
C THR A 266 -18.90 19.93 -9.15
N ALA A 267 -19.27 20.34 -10.37
CA ALA A 267 -20.65 20.29 -10.86
C ALA A 267 -21.16 18.84 -10.99
N GLN A 268 -20.34 17.91 -11.51
CA GLN A 268 -20.72 16.50 -11.58
C GLN A 268 -20.85 15.88 -10.18
N ALA A 269 -19.97 16.18 -9.22
CA ALA A 269 -20.10 15.69 -7.85
C ALA A 269 -21.44 16.11 -7.20
N GLN A 270 -21.87 17.37 -7.41
CA GLN A 270 -23.21 17.84 -7.01
C GLN A 270 -24.33 17.05 -7.72
N ARG A 271 -24.26 16.93 -9.05
CA ARG A 271 -25.28 16.27 -9.88
C ARG A 271 -25.48 14.79 -9.51
N TYR A 272 -24.38 14.07 -9.24
CA TYR A 272 -24.46 12.70 -8.74
C TYR A 272 -25.01 12.66 -7.31
N ARG A 273 -24.53 13.49 -6.37
CA ARG A 273 -25.09 13.57 -4.99
C ARG A 273 -26.62 13.70 -5.03
N ASP A 274 -27.12 14.65 -5.83
CA ASP A 274 -28.54 14.97 -5.89
C ASP A 274 -29.36 13.83 -6.51
N ALA A 275 -28.84 13.15 -7.54
CA ALA A 275 -29.47 11.98 -8.14
C ALA A 275 -29.52 10.78 -7.18
N GLY A 276 -28.44 10.51 -6.44
CA GLY A 276 -28.36 9.42 -5.47
C GLY A 276 -29.22 9.67 -4.23
N TRP A 277 -29.21 10.89 -3.70
CA TRP A 277 -30.04 11.27 -2.55
C TRP A 277 -31.53 11.26 -2.90
N LYS A 278 -31.90 11.76 -4.09
CA LYS A 278 -33.28 11.64 -4.59
C LYS A 278 -33.71 10.19 -4.71
N ALA A 279 -32.92 9.31 -5.32
CA ALA A 279 -33.25 7.88 -5.45
C ALA A 279 -33.41 7.18 -4.08
N TYR A 280 -32.69 7.63 -3.05
CA TYR A 280 -32.86 7.17 -1.67
C TYR A 280 -34.19 7.65 -1.05
N LEU A 281 -34.57 8.92 -1.23
CA LEU A 281 -35.86 9.44 -0.78
C LEU A 281 -37.04 8.77 -1.52
N ASP A 282 -36.92 8.57 -2.83
CA ASP A 282 -37.91 7.88 -3.67
C ASP A 282 -38.05 6.38 -3.27
N ARG A 283 -36.99 5.76 -2.72
CA ARG A 283 -37.04 4.41 -2.13
C ARG A 283 -37.86 4.37 -0.84
N LEU A 284 -37.69 5.36 0.03
CA LEU A 284 -38.39 5.46 1.32
C LEU A 284 -39.85 5.94 1.20
N ALA A 285 -40.26 6.53 0.08
CA ALA A 285 -41.62 7.00 -0.12
C ALA A 285 -42.65 5.86 0.03
N PRO A 286 -43.73 6.05 0.82
CA PRO A 286 -44.73 5.02 1.06
C PRO A 286 -45.41 4.57 -0.25
N GLN A 287 -45.78 3.30 -0.32
CA GLN A 287 -46.26 2.65 -1.55
C GLN A 287 -47.45 3.37 -2.20
N SER A 288 -48.29 4.04 -1.42
CA SER A 288 -49.43 4.84 -1.90
C SER A 288 -49.05 6.03 -2.79
N MET A 289 -47.83 6.59 -2.69
CA MET A 289 -47.36 7.65 -3.59
C MET A 289 -46.75 7.14 -4.90
N ARG A 290 -46.64 5.82 -5.11
CA ARG A 290 -46.07 5.25 -6.36
C ARG A 290 -47.06 5.20 -7.53
N GLN A 291 -48.32 5.64 -7.34
CA GLN A 291 -49.38 5.63 -8.35
C GLN A 291 -49.78 7.03 -8.88
N MET A 292 -48.81 7.84 -9.34
CA MET A 292 -49.09 9.03 -10.17
C MET A 292 -48.03 9.27 -11.26
N HIS A 293 -47.72 8.28 -12.11
CA HIS A 293 -47.17 8.53 -13.47
C HIS A 293 -47.14 7.28 -14.39
N THR A 294 -48.25 6.54 -14.48
CA THR A 294 -48.41 5.47 -15.50
C THR A 294 -49.79 5.56 -16.15
N SER A 295 -49.90 6.36 -17.22
CA SER A 295 -51.03 6.29 -18.14
C SER A 295 -50.92 5.02 -18.97
N VAL A 296 -51.46 3.92 -18.44
CA VAL A 296 -51.60 2.65 -19.17
C VAL A 296 -52.61 2.86 -20.29
N LYS A 297 -52.17 2.70 -21.56
CA LYS A 297 -53.09 2.30 -22.62
C LYS A 297 -53.18 0.79 -22.60
N THR A 298 -54.29 0.27 -22.10
CA THR A 298 -54.66 -1.14 -22.13
C THR A 298 -54.96 -1.59 -23.55
N GLU A 299 -54.43 -2.75 -23.93
CA GLU A 299 -55.12 -3.69 -24.81
C GLU A 299 -54.72 -5.12 -24.39
N GLU A 300 -55.69 -6.01 -24.34
CA GLU A 300 -55.61 -7.29 -23.62
C GLU A 300 -54.88 -8.38 -24.44
N ALA A 301 -54.12 -9.23 -23.76
CA ALA A 301 -53.42 -10.36 -24.38
C ALA A 301 -54.18 -11.68 -24.13
N PRO A 302 -54.60 -12.43 -25.18
CA PRO A 302 -55.14 -13.77 -25.01
C PRO A 302 -54.05 -14.81 -24.68
N LEU A 303 -54.44 -15.83 -23.92
CA LEU A 303 -53.66 -17.05 -23.70
C LEU A 303 -53.57 -17.87 -25.01
N ASP A 304 -52.35 -18.23 -25.47
CA ASP A 304 -51.90 -19.63 -25.61
C ASP A 304 -50.44 -19.76 -26.16
N ARG A 305 -49.78 -20.85 -25.74
CA ARG A 305 -48.55 -21.50 -26.27
C ARG A 305 -47.17 -20.81 -26.24
N PRO A 306 -46.10 -21.56 -25.87
CA PRO A 306 -44.72 -21.11 -25.99
C PRO A 306 -44.22 -21.23 -27.45
N ARG A 307 -43.49 -20.21 -27.94
CA ARG A 307 -42.68 -20.28 -29.17
C ARG A 307 -41.19 -20.12 -28.84
N PRO A 308 -40.27 -20.58 -29.72
CA PRO A 308 -38.87 -20.78 -29.33
C PRO A 308 -38.07 -19.49 -29.25
N LEU A 309 -37.09 -19.47 -28.35
CA LEU A 309 -36.10 -18.40 -28.20
C LEU A 309 -35.09 -18.44 -29.37
N SER A 310 -35.30 -17.63 -30.40
CA SER A 310 -34.24 -17.27 -31.34
C SER A 310 -33.45 -16.05 -30.82
N PRO A 311 -32.10 -16.10 -30.75
CA PRO A 311 -31.31 -15.02 -30.19
C PRO A 311 -31.09 -13.91 -31.23
N LYS A 312 -31.79 -12.77 -31.08
CA LYS A 312 -31.49 -11.57 -31.87
C LYS A 312 -30.16 -10.96 -31.42
N ALA A 313 -29.11 -11.21 -32.20
CA ALA A 313 -27.83 -10.52 -32.04
C ALA A 313 -28.01 -8.99 -32.20
N SER A 314 -27.26 -8.21 -31.42
CA SER A 314 -27.13 -6.77 -31.65
C SER A 314 -26.11 -6.53 -32.77
N PRO A 315 -26.33 -5.58 -33.70
CA PRO A 315 -25.46 -5.41 -34.85
C PRO A 315 -24.05 -4.97 -34.45
N SER A 316 -23.06 -5.65 -35.02
CA SER A 316 -21.63 -5.32 -35.01
C SER A 316 -21.41 -3.90 -35.53
N LYS A 317 -20.78 -3.03 -34.73
CA LYS A 317 -20.27 -1.76 -35.25
C LYS A 317 -19.05 -2.05 -36.14
N LYS A 318 -19.13 -1.67 -37.41
CA LYS A 318 -18.01 -1.79 -38.37
C LYS A 318 -16.72 -1.21 -37.80
N ILE A 319 -15.62 -1.88 -38.05
CA ILE A 319 -14.29 -1.46 -37.62
C ILE A 319 -13.80 -0.34 -38.55
N LYS A 320 -13.32 0.75 -37.96
CA LYS A 320 -12.79 1.90 -38.71
C LYS A 320 -11.41 1.54 -39.24
N MET A 321 -11.28 1.26 -40.54
CA MET A 321 -10.02 0.78 -41.11
C MET A 321 -8.90 1.84 -41.05
N ASP A 322 -9.19 3.07 -41.49
CA ASP A 322 -8.24 4.19 -41.60
C ASP A 322 -8.76 5.47 -40.93
N LEU A 323 -7.87 6.46 -40.80
CA LEU A 323 -8.20 7.82 -40.37
C LEU A 323 -8.66 8.68 -41.56
N SER A 324 -9.44 9.74 -41.31
CA SER A 324 -9.67 10.78 -42.31
C SER A 324 -8.41 11.64 -42.49
N ASP A 325 -8.31 12.35 -43.61
CA ASP A 325 -7.16 13.24 -43.89
C ASP A 325 -6.95 14.29 -42.79
N GLU A 326 -8.03 14.80 -42.18
CA GLU A 326 -7.96 15.74 -41.05
C GLU A 326 -7.46 15.09 -39.75
N GLU A 327 -7.75 13.81 -39.53
CA GLU A 327 -7.25 13.07 -38.37
C GLU A 327 -5.79 12.69 -38.58
N ALA A 328 -5.42 12.23 -39.78
CA ALA A 328 -4.05 11.89 -40.15
C ALA A 328 -3.12 13.11 -40.06
N ARG A 329 -3.53 14.28 -40.59
CA ARG A 329 -2.76 15.55 -40.49
C ARG A 329 -2.52 16.03 -39.05
N LYS A 330 -3.30 15.57 -38.06
CA LYS A 330 -3.10 15.88 -36.63
C LYS A 330 -2.01 14.99 -35.99
N ILE A 331 -1.64 13.89 -36.64
CA ILE A 331 -0.60 12.97 -36.16
C ILE A 331 0.74 13.36 -36.81
N LYS A 332 1.68 13.79 -35.97
CA LYS A 332 3.05 14.10 -36.43
C LYS A 332 3.88 12.83 -36.47
N VAL A 333 4.55 12.59 -37.59
CA VAL A 333 5.56 11.52 -37.71
C VAL A 333 6.63 11.71 -36.62
N PRO A 334 7.01 10.66 -35.87
CA PRO A 334 7.99 10.81 -34.80
C PRO A 334 9.39 11.06 -35.37
N LYS A 335 10.13 12.02 -34.80
CA LYS A 335 11.53 12.24 -35.18
C LYS A 335 12.35 10.98 -34.89
N ASN A 336 13.22 10.62 -35.83
CA ASN A 336 14.17 9.50 -35.72
C ASN A 336 13.49 8.11 -35.54
N TRP A 337 12.24 7.94 -35.96
CA TRP A 337 11.51 6.67 -35.81
C TRP A 337 12.22 5.50 -36.52
N GLU A 338 12.75 5.75 -37.73
CA GLU A 338 13.59 4.80 -38.50
C GLU A 338 14.79 4.33 -37.66
N ARG A 339 15.57 5.27 -37.12
CA ARG A 339 16.76 4.93 -36.31
C ARG A 339 16.40 4.18 -35.02
N VAL A 340 15.24 4.45 -34.41
CA VAL A 340 14.74 3.67 -33.27
C VAL A 340 14.30 2.27 -33.71
N TYR A 341 13.69 2.14 -34.88
CA TYR A 341 13.30 0.84 -35.47
C TYR A 341 14.53 -0.02 -35.81
N GLU A 342 15.55 0.54 -36.47
CA GLU A 342 16.84 -0.12 -36.76
C GLU A 342 17.51 -0.67 -35.48
N LEU A 343 17.53 0.11 -34.40
CA LEU A 343 18.12 -0.30 -33.13
C LEU A 343 17.33 -1.42 -32.46
N LEU A 344 16.00 -1.38 -32.52
CA LEU A 344 15.14 -2.47 -32.03
C LEU A 344 15.30 -3.75 -32.87
N GLU A 345 15.42 -3.62 -34.19
CA GLU A 345 15.70 -4.73 -35.10
C GLU A 345 17.07 -5.36 -34.81
N TYR A 346 18.12 -4.54 -34.68
CA TYR A 346 19.47 -4.97 -34.33
C TYR A 346 19.50 -5.72 -32.98
N GLN A 347 18.95 -5.13 -31.91
CA GLN A 347 18.81 -5.79 -30.60
C GLN A 347 18.00 -7.09 -30.66
N ARG A 348 17.07 -7.20 -31.61
CA ARG A 348 16.26 -8.41 -31.80
C ARG A 348 16.91 -9.46 -32.69
N LYS A 349 17.99 -9.18 -33.44
CA LYS A 349 18.70 -10.21 -34.23
C LYS A 349 19.28 -11.31 -33.33
N GLU A 350 19.86 -10.93 -32.20
CA GLU A 350 20.53 -11.83 -31.24
C GLU A 350 19.57 -12.61 -30.33
N ILE A 351 18.28 -12.25 -30.25
CA ILE A 351 17.33 -12.80 -29.27
C ILE A 351 16.23 -13.63 -29.94
N ILE A 352 16.39 -14.95 -29.93
CA ILE A 352 15.33 -15.91 -30.29
C ILE A 352 14.28 -15.98 -29.19
N THR A 353 13.02 -15.77 -29.54
CA THR A 353 11.85 -15.83 -28.64
C THR A 353 10.82 -16.85 -29.11
N PRO A 354 9.98 -17.41 -28.21
CA PRO A 354 9.02 -18.47 -28.57
C PRO A 354 8.08 -18.14 -29.73
N VAL A 355 7.66 -16.89 -29.90
CA VAL A 355 6.83 -16.47 -31.05
C VAL A 355 7.53 -16.70 -32.40
N ASP A 356 8.87 -16.70 -32.45
CA ASP A 356 9.65 -16.87 -33.68
C ASP A 356 9.70 -18.32 -34.18
N THR A 357 9.29 -19.28 -33.35
CA THR A 357 9.38 -20.73 -33.60
C THR A 357 8.08 -21.50 -33.31
N MET A 358 7.17 -20.90 -32.54
CA MET A 358 5.91 -21.46 -32.04
C MET A 358 4.75 -20.43 -32.11
N GLY A 359 4.91 -19.38 -32.93
CA GLY A 359 3.91 -18.34 -33.16
C GLY A 359 2.59 -18.87 -33.73
N CYS A 360 1.54 -18.04 -33.70
CA CYS A 360 0.20 -18.51 -34.05
C CYS A 360 0.08 -19.04 -35.49
N GLU A 361 0.78 -18.40 -36.41
CA GLU A 361 0.91 -18.75 -37.84
C GLU A 361 1.81 -19.99 -38.08
N GLU A 362 2.91 -20.13 -37.34
CA GLU A 362 3.84 -21.26 -37.44
C GLU A 362 3.15 -22.60 -37.14
N ASN A 363 2.16 -22.61 -36.24
CA ASN A 363 1.35 -23.79 -35.92
C ASN A 363 0.47 -24.28 -37.10
N GLY A 364 0.22 -23.42 -38.11
CA GLY A 364 -0.54 -23.72 -39.31
C GLY A 364 0.31 -24.13 -40.53
N GLN A 365 1.63 -23.84 -40.53
CA GLN A 365 2.51 -24.11 -41.67
C GLN A 365 2.71 -25.61 -41.89
N GLU A 366 2.56 -26.08 -43.13
CA GLU A 366 2.49 -27.52 -43.47
C GLU A 366 3.70 -28.31 -42.96
N GLU A 367 4.91 -27.74 -43.04
CA GLU A 367 6.14 -28.37 -42.56
C GLU A 367 6.12 -28.68 -41.05
N ARG A 368 5.46 -27.82 -40.25
CA ARG A 368 5.43 -27.87 -38.78
C ARG A 368 4.21 -28.60 -38.21
N ARG A 369 3.15 -28.78 -38.99
CA ARG A 369 1.92 -29.46 -38.56
C ARG A 369 2.19 -30.92 -38.21
N ALA A 370 1.59 -31.41 -37.11
CA ALA A 370 1.69 -32.81 -36.71
C ALA A 370 0.83 -33.73 -37.59
N ASP A 371 -0.22 -33.18 -38.19
CA ASP A 371 -1.15 -33.81 -39.14
C ASP A 371 -0.82 -33.44 -40.61
N ARG A 372 0.47 -33.21 -40.89
CA ARG A 372 1.02 -33.03 -42.25
C ARG A 372 0.95 -34.33 -43.04
N GLY A 373 0.70 -34.24 -44.35
CA GLY A 373 0.65 -35.42 -45.23
C GLY A 373 -0.45 -36.44 -44.87
N ARG A 374 -1.47 -36.04 -44.11
CA ARG A 374 -2.65 -36.88 -43.84
C ARG A 374 -3.36 -37.24 -45.15
N ARG A 375 -3.98 -38.43 -45.18
CA ARG A 375 -4.89 -38.83 -46.26
C ARG A 375 -6.33 -38.54 -45.85
N ARG A 376 -7.19 -38.27 -46.83
CA ARG A 376 -8.63 -38.15 -46.62
C ARG A 376 -9.23 -39.52 -46.27
N LYS A 377 -10.48 -39.54 -45.78
CA LYS A 377 -11.20 -40.79 -45.44
C LYS A 377 -11.47 -41.72 -46.64
N ASP A 378 -11.27 -41.27 -47.87
CA ASP A 378 -11.31 -42.06 -49.10
C ASP A 378 -9.93 -42.57 -49.55
N GLY A 379 -8.87 -42.33 -48.77
CA GLY A 379 -7.48 -42.73 -49.07
C GLY A 379 -6.71 -41.78 -49.99
N MET A 380 -7.39 -40.81 -50.60
CA MET A 380 -6.75 -39.84 -51.50
C MET A 380 -5.92 -38.80 -50.71
N GLU A 381 -5.00 -38.18 -51.43
CA GLU A 381 -4.32 -36.97 -50.96
C GLU A 381 -5.25 -35.76 -51.10
N GLU A 382 -4.89 -34.69 -50.39
CA GLU A 382 -5.65 -33.45 -50.40
C GLU A 382 -5.36 -32.60 -51.63
N SER A 383 -6.39 -31.89 -52.10
CA SER A 383 -6.20 -30.74 -52.98
C SER A 383 -5.50 -29.57 -52.25
N GLU A 384 -4.83 -28.71 -53.01
CA GLU A 384 -4.22 -27.49 -52.46
C GLU A 384 -5.24 -26.55 -51.82
N ASP A 385 -6.50 -26.53 -52.30
CA ASP A 385 -7.59 -25.79 -51.67
C ASP A 385 -7.94 -26.34 -50.28
N GLU A 386 -7.93 -27.66 -50.08
CA GLU A 386 -8.16 -28.28 -48.77
C GLU A 386 -7.02 -27.96 -47.79
N LYS A 387 -5.76 -27.99 -48.26
CA LYS A 387 -4.58 -27.56 -47.48
C LYS A 387 -4.69 -26.09 -47.09
N ALA A 388 -5.02 -25.22 -48.04
CA ALA A 388 -5.17 -23.78 -47.81
C ALA A 388 -6.33 -23.45 -46.85
N ARG A 389 -7.49 -24.11 -46.97
CA ARG A 389 -8.60 -24.01 -46.01
C ARG A 389 -8.14 -24.40 -44.60
N ARG A 390 -7.31 -25.44 -44.45
CA ARG A 390 -6.84 -25.90 -43.12
C ARG A 390 -5.70 -25.09 -42.52
N LEU A 391 -4.81 -24.52 -43.32
CA LEU A 391 -3.84 -23.49 -42.88
C LEU A 391 -4.60 -22.33 -42.22
N ARG A 392 -5.65 -21.83 -42.89
CA ARG A 392 -6.52 -20.77 -42.36
C ARG A 392 -7.21 -21.18 -41.06
N PHE A 393 -7.87 -22.35 -41.06
CA PHE A 393 -8.59 -22.87 -39.89
C PHE A 393 -7.66 -23.09 -38.68
N THR A 394 -6.50 -23.72 -38.89
CA THR A 394 -5.50 -23.98 -37.84
C THR A 394 -4.98 -22.67 -37.26
N THR A 395 -4.70 -21.67 -38.10
CA THR A 395 -4.24 -20.35 -37.64
C THR A 395 -5.33 -19.64 -36.82
N LEU A 396 -6.61 -19.76 -37.22
CA LEU A 396 -7.73 -19.19 -36.46
C LEU A 396 -7.89 -19.87 -35.08
N VAL A 397 -7.83 -21.19 -35.03
CA VAL A 397 -7.85 -21.97 -33.76
C VAL A 397 -6.67 -21.56 -32.87
N SER A 398 -5.47 -21.49 -33.44
CA SER A 398 -4.22 -21.07 -32.78
C SER A 398 -4.34 -19.65 -32.19
N LEU A 399 -4.89 -18.69 -32.94
CA LEU A 399 -5.19 -17.33 -32.47
C LEU A 399 -6.23 -17.32 -31.33
N MET A 400 -7.35 -18.04 -31.46
CA MET A 400 -8.37 -18.12 -30.41
C MET A 400 -7.78 -18.70 -29.10
N LEU A 401 -6.92 -19.71 -29.21
CA LEU A 401 -6.23 -20.33 -28.06
C LEU A 401 -5.15 -19.44 -27.43
N SER A 402 -4.44 -18.59 -28.19
CA SER A 402 -3.34 -17.76 -27.68
C SER A 402 -3.78 -16.62 -26.74
N SER A 403 -5.06 -16.24 -26.73
CA SER A 403 -5.58 -15.23 -25.81
C SER A 403 -5.28 -15.55 -24.34
N GLN A 404 -4.40 -14.75 -23.71
CA GLN A 404 -3.92 -14.96 -22.33
C GLN A 404 -3.18 -16.30 -22.10
N THR A 405 -2.57 -16.86 -23.14
CA THR A 405 -1.79 -18.12 -23.11
C THR A 405 -0.37 -17.87 -23.64
N LYS A 406 0.65 -18.54 -23.10
CA LYS A 406 2.04 -18.47 -23.63
C LYS A 406 2.17 -19.29 -24.92
N ASP A 407 2.99 -18.84 -25.87
CA ASP A 407 3.12 -19.49 -27.19
C ASP A 407 3.43 -20.99 -27.13
N PRO A 408 4.37 -21.50 -26.31
CA PRO A 408 4.63 -22.95 -26.23
C PRO A 408 3.44 -23.77 -25.72
N VAL A 409 2.57 -23.18 -24.89
CA VAL A 409 1.36 -23.83 -24.38
C VAL A 409 0.28 -23.85 -25.46
N THR A 410 0.17 -22.76 -26.24
CA THR A 410 -0.71 -22.68 -27.41
C THR A 410 -0.29 -23.68 -28.50
N ALA A 411 0.99 -23.70 -28.86
CA ALA A 411 1.54 -24.62 -29.86
C ALA A 411 1.36 -26.09 -29.44
N ASN A 412 1.66 -26.43 -28.19
CA ASN A 412 1.39 -27.77 -27.67
C ASN A 412 -0.12 -28.12 -27.71
N ALA A 413 -1.01 -27.19 -27.42
CA ALA A 413 -2.45 -27.42 -27.48
C ALA A 413 -2.96 -27.64 -28.92
N VAL A 414 -2.44 -26.87 -29.90
CA VAL A 414 -2.72 -27.08 -31.33
C VAL A 414 -2.16 -28.43 -31.78
N HIS A 415 -0.94 -28.79 -31.38
CA HIS A 415 -0.34 -30.10 -31.66
C HIS A 415 -1.14 -31.27 -31.07
N GLN A 416 -1.68 -31.14 -29.85
CA GLN A 416 -2.59 -32.15 -29.27
C GLN A 416 -3.89 -32.28 -30.09
N LEU A 417 -4.47 -31.16 -30.54
CA LEU A 417 -5.65 -31.21 -31.44
C LEU A 417 -5.32 -31.84 -32.80
N GLN A 418 -4.15 -31.56 -33.38
CA GLN A 418 -3.70 -32.18 -34.63
C GLN A 418 -3.47 -33.70 -34.49
N THR A 419 -3.09 -34.19 -33.30
CA THR A 419 -2.72 -35.60 -33.08
C THR A 419 -3.82 -36.48 -32.48
N LYS A 420 -4.81 -35.90 -31.78
CA LYS A 420 -5.88 -36.64 -31.08
C LYS A 420 -7.27 -36.53 -31.71
N LEU A 421 -7.43 -35.74 -32.77
CA LEU A 421 -8.66 -35.67 -33.54
C LEU A 421 -8.60 -36.65 -34.74
N ASP A 422 -9.66 -37.42 -34.96
CA ASP A 422 -9.73 -38.58 -35.89
C ASP A 422 -9.41 -38.28 -37.37
N ASP A 423 -9.32 -37.01 -37.75
CA ASP A 423 -9.07 -36.53 -39.13
C ASP A 423 -8.02 -35.39 -39.14
N GLY A 424 -7.22 -35.25 -38.08
CA GLY A 424 -6.36 -34.09 -37.85
C GLY A 424 -7.15 -32.86 -37.38
N LEU A 425 -6.57 -31.66 -37.45
CA LEU A 425 -7.25 -30.41 -37.07
C LEU A 425 -8.10 -29.86 -38.23
N THR A 426 -9.25 -30.49 -38.47
CA THR A 426 -10.24 -30.07 -39.47
C THR A 426 -11.50 -29.51 -38.82
N LEU A 427 -12.29 -28.76 -39.59
CA LEU A 427 -13.61 -28.29 -39.15
C LEU A 427 -14.53 -29.47 -38.81
N ALA A 428 -14.53 -30.52 -39.65
CA ALA A 428 -15.33 -31.72 -39.44
C ALA A 428 -14.94 -32.49 -38.16
N SER A 429 -13.65 -32.69 -37.89
CA SER A 429 -13.21 -33.38 -36.66
C SER A 429 -13.45 -32.57 -35.40
N MET A 430 -13.26 -31.24 -35.45
CA MET A 430 -13.59 -30.34 -34.35
C MET A 430 -15.10 -30.27 -34.07
N GLN A 431 -15.94 -30.52 -35.08
CA GLN A 431 -17.39 -30.71 -34.88
C GLN A 431 -17.73 -32.11 -34.32
N SER A 432 -17.09 -33.18 -34.78
CA SER A 432 -17.44 -34.56 -34.38
C SER A 432 -16.85 -35.03 -33.05
N ALA A 433 -15.73 -34.43 -32.60
CA ALA A 433 -15.11 -34.76 -31.31
C ALA A 433 -16.04 -34.46 -30.13
N SER A 434 -15.79 -35.07 -28.96
CA SER A 434 -16.49 -34.73 -27.71
C SER A 434 -15.94 -33.46 -27.06
N ASP A 435 -16.75 -32.78 -26.24
CA ASP A 435 -16.29 -31.60 -25.49
C ASP A 435 -15.14 -31.97 -24.52
N ASP A 436 -15.18 -33.18 -23.94
CA ASP A 436 -14.14 -33.70 -23.06
C ASP A 436 -12.81 -33.92 -23.80
N LEU A 437 -12.83 -34.47 -25.02
CA LEU A 437 -11.63 -34.66 -25.84
C LEU A 437 -10.98 -33.32 -26.22
N ILE A 438 -11.79 -32.33 -26.61
CA ILE A 438 -11.30 -30.97 -26.88
C ILE A 438 -10.72 -30.38 -25.58
N MET A 439 -11.45 -30.46 -24.46
CA MET A 439 -11.00 -29.98 -23.14
C MET A 439 -9.72 -30.68 -22.64
N GLU A 440 -9.49 -31.94 -22.99
CA GLU A 440 -8.22 -32.64 -22.69
C GLU A 440 -7.07 -32.04 -23.52
N CYS A 441 -7.24 -31.96 -24.84
CA CYS A 441 -6.24 -31.45 -25.77
C CYS A 441 -5.80 -30.01 -25.45
N ILE A 442 -6.77 -29.16 -25.08
CA ILE A 442 -6.52 -27.76 -24.72
C ILE A 442 -6.47 -27.50 -23.20
N GLY A 443 -6.44 -28.53 -22.35
CA GLY A 443 -6.60 -28.39 -20.88
C GLY A 443 -5.55 -27.54 -20.17
N LYS A 444 -4.38 -27.33 -20.79
CA LYS A 444 -3.31 -26.44 -20.29
C LYS A 444 -3.49 -24.97 -20.72
N VAL A 445 -4.44 -24.66 -21.59
CA VAL A 445 -4.72 -23.32 -22.13
C VAL A 445 -5.54 -22.50 -21.13
N SER A 446 -5.18 -21.24 -20.92
CA SER A 446 -5.96 -20.32 -20.07
C SER A 446 -7.42 -20.23 -20.53
N PHE A 447 -8.36 -20.42 -19.61
CA PHE A 447 -9.82 -20.46 -19.86
C PHE A 447 -10.30 -21.58 -20.81
N TYR A 448 -9.61 -22.73 -20.86
CA TYR A 448 -9.89 -23.82 -21.81
C TYR A 448 -11.38 -24.17 -21.97
N ARG A 449 -12.15 -24.39 -20.90
CA ARG A 449 -13.60 -24.70 -20.99
C ARG A 449 -14.39 -23.70 -21.85
N ARG A 450 -14.16 -22.40 -21.65
CA ARG A 450 -14.81 -21.32 -22.42
C ARG A 450 -14.27 -21.25 -23.86
N LYS A 451 -13.02 -21.64 -24.07
CA LYS A 451 -12.44 -21.77 -25.42
C LYS A 451 -13.04 -22.96 -26.16
N THR A 452 -13.34 -24.09 -25.51
CA THR A 452 -14.14 -25.18 -26.09
C THR A 452 -15.51 -24.66 -26.58
N GLU A 453 -16.26 -23.95 -25.74
CA GLU A 453 -17.53 -23.32 -26.17
C GLU A 453 -17.37 -22.39 -27.39
N TYR A 454 -16.29 -21.62 -27.45
CA TYR A 454 -16.03 -20.67 -28.52
C TYR A 454 -15.56 -21.37 -29.81
N LEU A 455 -14.76 -22.43 -29.70
CA LEU A 455 -14.38 -23.27 -30.84
C LEU A 455 -15.61 -23.95 -31.45
N ARG A 456 -16.54 -24.50 -30.63
CA ARG A 456 -17.83 -25.03 -31.10
C ARG A 456 -18.65 -23.99 -31.85
N LYS A 457 -18.85 -22.81 -31.23
CA LYS A 457 -19.61 -21.70 -31.85
C LYS A 457 -18.96 -21.23 -33.15
N MET A 458 -17.63 -21.17 -33.20
CA MET A 458 -16.86 -20.88 -34.41
C MET A 458 -17.09 -21.94 -35.50
N THR A 459 -16.93 -23.24 -35.21
CA THR A 459 -17.09 -24.29 -36.23
C THR A 459 -18.51 -24.38 -36.77
N HIS A 460 -19.54 -24.14 -35.96
CA HIS A 460 -20.92 -24.05 -36.47
C HIS A 460 -21.09 -22.81 -37.35
N MET A 461 -20.63 -21.64 -36.93
CA MET A 461 -20.75 -20.40 -37.71
C MET A 461 -19.98 -20.46 -39.04
N LEU A 462 -18.78 -21.06 -39.09
CA LEU A 462 -18.05 -21.26 -40.35
C LEU A 462 -18.85 -22.15 -41.31
N GLN A 463 -19.42 -23.26 -40.82
CA GLN A 463 -20.22 -24.17 -41.64
C GLN A 463 -21.52 -23.55 -42.15
N GLU A 464 -22.20 -22.75 -41.32
CA GLU A 464 -23.50 -22.16 -41.65
C GLU A 464 -23.41 -20.91 -42.55
N ARG A 465 -22.31 -20.14 -42.46
CA ARG A 465 -22.23 -18.80 -43.07
C ARG A 465 -21.13 -18.62 -44.11
N TRP A 466 -20.09 -19.46 -44.11
CA TRP A 466 -18.87 -19.27 -44.92
C TRP A 466 -18.35 -20.58 -45.55
N ASP A 467 -19.24 -21.54 -45.87
CA ASP A 467 -18.89 -22.82 -46.52
C ASP A 467 -17.80 -23.65 -45.80
N GLY A 468 -17.71 -23.50 -44.47
CA GLY A 468 -16.68 -24.16 -43.66
C GLY A 468 -15.26 -23.58 -43.81
N ASP A 469 -15.08 -22.47 -44.54
CA ASP A 469 -13.82 -21.73 -44.65
C ASP A 469 -13.82 -20.50 -43.71
N VAL A 470 -12.63 -19.92 -43.49
CA VAL A 470 -12.44 -18.73 -42.65
C VAL A 470 -12.83 -17.45 -43.42
N PRO A 471 -13.56 -16.49 -42.80
CA PRO A 471 -13.98 -15.26 -43.48
C PRO A 471 -12.80 -14.39 -43.95
N ARG A 472 -13.03 -13.64 -45.04
CA ARG A 472 -11.99 -12.85 -45.72
C ARG A 472 -12.07 -11.34 -45.43
N THR A 473 -12.78 -10.93 -44.36
CA THR A 473 -12.79 -9.53 -43.92
C THR A 473 -12.66 -9.41 -42.39
N VAL A 474 -12.13 -8.27 -41.93
CA VAL A 474 -11.90 -7.98 -40.51
C VAL A 474 -13.22 -7.87 -39.74
N ASP A 475 -14.26 -7.30 -40.35
CA ASP A 475 -15.60 -7.18 -39.76
C ASP A 475 -16.22 -8.58 -39.53
N GLU A 476 -16.25 -9.44 -40.55
CA GLU A 476 -16.80 -10.81 -40.44
C GLU A 476 -16.03 -11.67 -39.43
N LEU A 477 -14.70 -11.60 -39.44
CA LEU A 477 -13.87 -12.29 -38.45
C LEU A 477 -14.22 -11.87 -37.02
N CYS A 478 -14.52 -10.59 -36.79
CA CYS A 478 -14.93 -10.08 -35.48
C CYS A 478 -16.38 -10.41 -35.08
N GLU A 479 -17.17 -11.05 -35.95
CA GLU A 479 -18.46 -11.64 -35.56
C GLU A 479 -18.30 -13.00 -34.88
N ILE A 480 -17.16 -13.68 -35.06
CA ILE A 480 -16.88 -14.99 -34.47
C ILE A 480 -16.65 -14.84 -32.94
N PRO A 481 -17.42 -15.53 -32.08
CA PRO A 481 -17.29 -15.43 -30.62
C PRO A 481 -15.87 -15.74 -30.11
N GLY A 482 -15.20 -14.71 -29.59
CA GLY A 482 -13.84 -14.82 -29.03
C GLY A 482 -12.75 -14.22 -29.92
N VAL A 483 -13.04 -13.95 -31.19
CA VAL A 483 -12.17 -13.18 -32.08
C VAL A 483 -12.38 -11.68 -31.81
N GLY A 484 -11.30 -10.91 -31.84
CA GLY A 484 -11.33 -9.45 -31.74
C GLY A 484 -10.35 -8.81 -32.72
N PRO A 485 -10.34 -7.47 -32.88
CA PRO A 485 -9.66 -6.80 -33.99
C PRO A 485 -8.20 -7.23 -34.20
N LYS A 486 -7.37 -7.33 -33.15
CA LYS A 486 -5.99 -7.85 -33.23
C LYS A 486 -5.91 -9.22 -33.93
N MET A 487 -6.76 -10.16 -33.54
CA MET A 487 -6.79 -11.50 -34.12
C MET A 487 -7.28 -11.49 -35.56
N ALA A 488 -8.27 -10.66 -35.87
CA ALA A 488 -8.76 -10.51 -37.24
C ALA A 488 -7.68 -9.95 -38.17
N PHE A 489 -6.93 -8.91 -37.76
CA PHE A 489 -5.79 -8.40 -38.54
C PHE A 489 -4.68 -9.45 -38.73
N LEU A 490 -4.32 -10.20 -37.68
CA LEU A 490 -3.33 -11.29 -37.80
C LEU A 490 -3.81 -12.46 -38.68
N GLN A 491 -5.10 -12.82 -38.61
CA GLN A 491 -5.68 -13.83 -39.48
C GLN A 491 -5.64 -13.36 -40.95
N MET A 492 -6.01 -12.11 -41.23
CA MET A 492 -5.91 -11.53 -42.58
C MET A 492 -4.47 -11.55 -43.11
N GLN A 493 -3.50 -11.18 -42.28
CA GLN A 493 -2.07 -11.26 -42.63
C GLN A 493 -1.62 -12.71 -42.93
N SER A 494 -2.04 -13.69 -42.14
CA SER A 494 -1.73 -15.11 -42.41
C SER A 494 -2.37 -15.66 -43.70
N MET A 495 -3.33 -14.93 -44.29
CA MET A 495 -3.92 -15.20 -45.61
C MET A 495 -3.26 -14.38 -46.73
N GLY A 496 -2.18 -13.64 -46.43
CA GLY A 496 -1.52 -12.71 -47.36
C GLY A 496 -2.33 -11.45 -47.68
N LEU A 497 -3.33 -11.10 -46.86
CA LEU A 497 -4.22 -9.95 -47.07
C LEU A 497 -3.85 -8.79 -46.15
N ASN A 498 -3.13 -7.83 -46.71
CA ASN A 498 -2.36 -6.83 -45.97
C ASN A 498 -3.17 -5.60 -45.48
N VAL A 499 -4.27 -5.84 -44.75
CA VAL A 499 -5.33 -4.84 -44.52
C VAL A 499 -5.18 -3.95 -43.27
N GLY A 500 -4.19 -4.18 -42.40
CA GLY A 500 -3.96 -3.36 -41.20
C GLY A 500 -3.16 -4.06 -40.09
N ILE A 501 -2.82 -3.29 -39.06
CA ILE A 501 -1.80 -3.69 -38.06
C ILE A 501 -2.42 -4.41 -36.85
N GLY A 502 -1.92 -5.61 -36.53
CA GLY A 502 -2.30 -6.41 -35.36
C GLY A 502 -1.81 -5.87 -34.00
N VAL A 503 -2.34 -4.72 -33.55
CA VAL A 503 -1.89 -4.02 -32.33
C VAL A 503 -2.51 -4.59 -31.04
N ASP A 504 -1.69 -4.80 -30.01
CA ASP A 504 -2.12 -5.24 -28.68
C ASP A 504 -1.67 -4.34 -27.51
N THR A 505 -1.89 -4.78 -26.26
CA THR A 505 -1.54 -4.01 -25.05
C THR A 505 -0.04 -3.85 -24.80
N HIS A 506 0.81 -4.68 -25.38
CA HIS A 506 2.27 -4.50 -25.35
C HIS A 506 2.68 -3.49 -26.42
N VAL A 507 2.19 -3.62 -27.66
CA VAL A 507 2.41 -2.64 -28.74
C VAL A 507 1.98 -1.25 -28.29
N HIS A 508 0.74 -1.13 -27.82
CA HIS A 508 0.14 0.10 -27.31
C HIS A 508 1.03 0.79 -26.27
N ARG A 509 1.59 0.04 -25.31
CA ARG A 509 2.50 0.60 -24.31
C ARG A 509 3.88 0.94 -24.88
N ILE A 510 4.45 0.11 -25.76
CA ILE A 510 5.75 0.34 -26.38
C ILE A 510 5.70 1.58 -27.29
N SER A 511 4.74 1.67 -28.21
CA SER A 511 4.60 2.81 -29.13
C SER A 511 4.29 4.13 -28.41
N ASN A 512 3.58 4.11 -27.27
CA ASN A 512 3.44 5.30 -26.42
C ASN A 512 4.74 5.62 -25.65
N ARG A 513 5.48 4.61 -25.15
CA ARG A 513 6.76 4.80 -24.43
C ARG A 513 7.89 5.32 -25.32
N LEU A 514 7.96 4.84 -26.57
CA LEU A 514 8.85 5.34 -27.62
C LEU A 514 8.41 6.72 -28.18
N ARG A 515 7.29 7.27 -27.69
CA ARG A 515 6.64 8.50 -28.17
C ARG A 515 6.29 8.47 -29.67
N TRP A 516 6.13 7.27 -30.22
CA TRP A 516 5.68 7.06 -31.61
C TRP A 516 4.20 7.42 -31.82
N CYS A 517 3.40 7.41 -30.76
CA CYS A 517 2.05 7.99 -30.75
C CYS A 517 1.68 8.43 -29.33
N LYS A 518 0.60 9.22 -29.20
CA LYS A 518 -0.05 9.55 -27.91
C LYS A 518 -1.52 9.11 -27.99
N THR A 519 -1.80 7.90 -27.53
CA THR A 519 -3.09 7.21 -27.74
C THR A 519 -3.53 6.44 -26.50
N THR A 520 -4.84 6.21 -26.31
CA THR A 520 -5.41 5.64 -25.07
C THR A 520 -5.97 4.21 -25.22
N THR A 521 -6.06 3.72 -26.46
CA THR A 521 -6.46 2.33 -26.76
C THR A 521 -5.54 1.72 -27.83
N PRO A 522 -5.40 0.37 -27.87
CA PRO A 522 -4.69 -0.31 -28.96
C PRO A 522 -5.25 0.03 -30.34
N GLU A 523 -6.56 0.24 -30.47
CA GLU A 523 -7.21 0.59 -31.74
C GLU A 523 -6.86 2.01 -32.22
N GLN A 524 -6.73 2.97 -31.29
CA GLN A 524 -6.17 4.30 -31.59
C GLN A 524 -4.69 4.21 -31.95
N THR A 525 -3.91 3.37 -31.26
CA THR A 525 -2.51 3.11 -31.63
C THR A 525 -2.40 2.53 -33.03
N ARG A 526 -3.25 1.55 -33.40
CA ARG A 526 -3.31 0.97 -34.75
C ARG A 526 -3.49 2.05 -35.80
N LEU A 527 -4.57 2.83 -35.69
CA LEU A 527 -4.87 3.92 -36.61
C LEU A 527 -3.77 4.97 -36.68
N ALA A 528 -3.14 5.31 -35.54
CA ALA A 528 -2.04 6.26 -35.49
C ALA A 528 -0.77 5.74 -36.18
N LEU A 529 -0.38 4.49 -35.93
CA LEU A 529 0.77 3.83 -36.57
C LEU A 529 0.54 3.69 -38.09
N GLN A 530 -0.65 3.24 -38.50
CA GLN A 530 -1.03 3.10 -39.92
C GLN A 530 -0.96 4.40 -40.72
N SER A 531 -1.10 5.57 -40.07
CA SER A 531 -1.13 6.87 -40.75
C SER A 531 0.23 7.39 -41.23
N TRP A 532 1.35 6.79 -40.77
CA TRP A 532 2.70 7.24 -41.14
C TRP A 532 3.76 6.14 -41.31
N LEU A 533 3.54 4.91 -40.83
CA LEU A 533 4.43 3.80 -41.17
C LEU A 533 4.31 3.47 -42.67
N PRO A 534 5.41 3.46 -43.44
CA PRO A 534 5.33 3.20 -44.88
C PRO A 534 4.86 1.77 -45.14
N LYS A 535 3.90 1.61 -46.06
CA LYS A 535 3.31 0.30 -46.43
C LYS A 535 4.29 -0.64 -47.17
N GLN A 536 5.53 -0.21 -47.37
CA GLN A 536 6.51 -0.76 -48.32
C GLN A 536 7.93 -0.92 -47.72
N VAL A 537 8.10 -0.81 -46.39
CA VAL A 537 9.37 -1.22 -45.76
C VAL A 537 9.55 -2.73 -45.94
N ASP A 538 10.78 -3.16 -46.24
CA ASP A 538 11.05 -4.47 -46.85
C ASP A 538 10.49 -5.66 -46.04
N GLN A 539 9.68 -6.48 -46.72
CA GLN A 539 8.76 -7.41 -46.08
C GLN A 539 9.44 -8.68 -45.53
N LYS A 540 10.72 -8.91 -45.85
CA LYS A 540 11.50 -10.04 -45.30
C LYS A 540 11.94 -9.86 -43.85
N THR A 541 11.97 -8.63 -43.31
CA THR A 541 12.49 -8.33 -41.96
C THR A 541 11.41 -8.00 -40.92
N LEU A 542 10.17 -7.75 -41.35
CA LEU A 542 9.04 -7.33 -40.50
C LEU A 542 8.28 -8.49 -39.82
N SER A 543 8.41 -9.72 -40.30
CA SER A 543 7.58 -10.85 -39.85
C SER A 543 7.79 -11.25 -38.39
N LYS A 544 8.98 -10.94 -37.82
CA LYS A 544 9.36 -11.36 -36.47
C LYS A 544 10.06 -10.23 -35.72
N ARG A 545 9.48 -9.84 -34.57
CA ARG A 545 10.11 -9.39 -33.30
C ARG A 545 9.71 -8.04 -32.67
N VAL A 546 9.02 -7.11 -33.35
CA VAL A 546 8.29 -6.00 -32.70
C VAL A 546 6.88 -5.94 -33.30
N PRO A 547 5.78 -5.81 -32.52
CA PRO A 547 4.47 -6.23 -33.02
C PRO A 547 3.74 -5.10 -33.77
N VAL A 548 4.29 -4.76 -34.94
CA VAL A 548 3.74 -3.81 -35.91
C VAL A 548 3.72 -4.53 -37.26
N TYR A 549 2.62 -5.21 -37.53
CA TYR A 549 2.46 -6.18 -38.60
C TYR A 549 1.85 -5.59 -39.89
N TYR A 550 2.49 -5.82 -41.04
CA TYR A 550 1.95 -5.72 -42.40
C TYR A 550 2.79 -6.67 -43.31
N VAL A 551 2.17 -7.61 -44.04
CA VAL A 551 2.79 -8.49 -45.07
C VAL A 551 1.79 -8.78 -46.22
N ASP A 552 2.25 -8.68 -47.48
CA ASP A 552 1.58 -9.11 -48.73
C ASP A 552 2.17 -10.46 -49.23
N GLY A 553 1.60 -11.20 -50.20
CA GLY A 553 0.40 -10.91 -51.00
C GLY A 553 0.55 -11.04 -52.52
N THR A 554 1.56 -11.74 -53.08
CA THR A 554 1.73 -11.90 -54.54
C THR A 554 1.56 -13.33 -55.05
N VAL A 555 0.51 -13.54 -55.85
CA VAL A 555 0.26 -14.75 -56.66
C VAL A 555 1.26 -14.84 -57.82
N ASP A 556 1.81 -16.03 -58.07
CA ASP A 556 2.70 -16.30 -59.20
C ASP A 556 1.94 -16.34 -60.54
N ARG A 557 2.46 -15.63 -61.56
CA ARG A 557 2.20 -15.86 -62.98
C ARG A 557 3.41 -15.52 -63.86
N GLY A 558 4.44 -16.36 -63.81
CA GLY A 558 5.03 -16.96 -65.02
C GLY A 558 6.01 -16.17 -65.91
N GLU A 559 6.99 -16.92 -66.41
CA GLU A 559 7.87 -16.68 -67.57
C GLU A 559 9.04 -15.66 -67.48
N GLY A 560 10.27 -16.20 -67.33
CA GLY A 560 11.27 -16.00 -68.40
C GLY A 560 12.65 -15.38 -68.08
N ARG A 561 13.71 -16.19 -68.30
CA ARG A 561 15.11 -15.85 -68.67
C ARG A 561 16.13 -15.27 -67.65
N VAL A 562 16.95 -16.20 -67.15
CA VAL A 562 18.44 -16.21 -67.01
C VAL A 562 19.18 -15.19 -67.93
N PRO A 563 20.19 -14.40 -67.47
CA PRO A 563 21.60 -14.88 -67.45
C PRO A 563 22.63 -14.34 -66.41
N VAL A 564 23.41 -15.30 -65.87
CA VAL A 564 24.90 -15.35 -65.75
C VAL A 564 25.68 -14.41 -64.78
N ALA A 565 26.07 -15.01 -63.64
CA ALA A 565 27.37 -15.06 -62.91
C ALA A 565 28.52 -14.03 -63.14
N LYS A 566 29.24 -13.70 -62.03
CA LYS A 566 30.62 -14.18 -61.77
C LYS A 566 31.22 -13.80 -60.37
N ASP A 567 31.75 -14.83 -59.71
CA ASP A 567 33.06 -15.00 -59.03
C ASP A 567 33.61 -14.03 -57.93
N ASP A 568 33.91 -14.66 -56.77
CA ASP A 568 34.84 -14.36 -55.64
C ASP A 568 36.33 -14.14 -56.07
N PRO A 569 37.37 -13.90 -55.19
CA PRO A 569 37.48 -14.12 -53.71
C PRO A 569 38.29 -13.10 -52.82
N ALA A 570 38.27 -13.36 -51.49
CA ALA A 570 39.28 -13.27 -50.39
C ALA A 570 40.62 -12.41 -50.49
N ALA A 571 41.37 -12.05 -49.43
CA ALA A 571 41.52 -12.58 -48.06
C ALA A 571 42.27 -11.64 -47.03
N ALA A 572 42.03 -11.86 -45.72
CA ALA A 572 42.94 -11.95 -44.55
C ALA A 572 44.04 -10.91 -44.13
N SER A 573 44.04 -10.59 -42.81
CA SER A 573 45.20 -10.36 -41.87
C SER A 573 46.07 -9.08 -41.99
N SER A 574 46.81 -8.55 -40.99
CA SER A 574 46.94 -8.70 -39.50
C SER A 574 47.86 -7.58 -38.91
N LEU A 575 48.11 -7.57 -37.58
CA LEU A 575 49.24 -6.96 -36.79
C LEU A 575 49.04 -5.68 -35.92
N GLU A 576 48.85 -5.93 -34.62
CA GLU A 576 49.57 -5.46 -33.41
C GLU A 576 50.26 -4.06 -33.28
N CYS A 577 49.80 -3.30 -32.26
CA CYS A 577 50.51 -2.81 -31.05
C CYS A 577 52.00 -2.35 -31.08
N THR A 578 52.28 -1.13 -30.57
CA THR A 578 53.19 -0.90 -29.40
C THR A 578 53.17 0.56 -28.86
N GLN A 579 53.58 0.74 -27.60
CA GLN A 579 53.58 2.01 -26.84
C GLN A 579 54.91 2.79 -26.94
N ALA A 580 54.87 4.14 -26.78
CA ALA A 580 55.93 4.91 -26.09
C ALA A 580 55.52 6.37 -25.73
N SER A 581 56.01 6.88 -24.59
CA SER A 581 56.13 8.31 -24.19
C SER A 581 57.65 8.68 -24.18
N PRO A 582 58.19 9.86 -23.70
CA PRO A 582 57.57 11.01 -23.00
C PRO A 582 58.15 12.45 -23.24
N SER A 583 57.46 13.47 -22.69
CA SER A 583 58.02 14.78 -22.20
C SER A 583 58.56 15.80 -23.24
N SER A 584 58.67 17.13 -22.98
CA SER A 584 58.85 17.86 -21.71
C SER A 584 58.53 19.39 -21.76
N ARG A 585 58.33 20.00 -20.57
CA ARG A 585 58.62 21.42 -20.14
C ARG A 585 57.99 22.60 -20.93
N ARG A 586 57.01 23.31 -20.33
CA ARG A 586 57.12 24.56 -19.50
C ARG A 586 57.23 25.87 -20.33
N ASP A 587 56.21 26.73 -20.23
CA ASP A 587 56.31 28.07 -19.60
C ASP A 587 54.94 28.79 -19.51
N ALA A 588 54.84 29.77 -18.62
CA ALA A 588 53.69 30.69 -18.43
C ALA A 588 54.22 32.04 -17.92
N PRO A 589 53.61 33.21 -18.26
CA PRO A 589 52.52 33.71 -17.40
C PRO A 589 51.44 34.64 -18.03
N ARG A 590 50.24 34.63 -17.42
CA ARG A 590 49.25 35.72 -17.26
C ARG A 590 49.04 36.77 -18.39
N ARG A 591 47.82 36.81 -18.95
CA ARG A 591 46.88 37.95 -18.76
C ARG A 591 45.43 37.59 -19.11
N ALA A 592 44.48 38.30 -18.49
CA ALA A 592 43.05 38.01 -18.52
C ALA A 592 42.28 38.75 -19.63
N SER A 593 41.25 38.10 -20.16
CA SER A 593 40.02 38.76 -20.66
C SER A 593 38.82 37.80 -20.53
N LYS A 594 37.60 38.38 -20.51
CA LYS A 594 36.32 37.68 -20.38
C LYS A 594 35.98 36.88 -21.66
N GLU A 595 35.24 35.79 -21.51
CA GLU A 595 34.30 35.29 -22.53
C GLU A 595 32.95 34.94 -21.88
N ASP A 596 31.88 35.07 -22.65
CA ASP A 596 30.49 35.18 -22.19
C ASP A 596 29.74 33.85 -22.01
N GLU A 597 28.63 33.93 -21.27
CA GLU A 597 27.60 32.89 -21.20
C GLU A 597 26.91 32.67 -22.57
N SER A 598 26.74 31.42 -22.98
CA SER A 598 25.61 31.03 -23.85
C SER A 598 25.15 29.59 -23.57
N ALA A 599 24.41 29.42 -22.46
CA ALA A 599 23.58 28.25 -22.21
C ALA A 599 22.11 28.67 -22.20
N ASP A 600 21.27 27.99 -22.99
CA ASP A 600 19.87 28.39 -23.21
C ASP A 600 19.06 28.49 -21.90
N PRO A 601 18.27 29.57 -21.71
CA PRO A 601 17.48 29.76 -20.50
C PRO A 601 16.29 28.80 -20.46
N VAL A 602 16.37 27.80 -19.57
CA VAL A 602 15.22 26.96 -19.17
C VAL A 602 14.08 27.87 -18.67
N PRO A 603 12.81 27.66 -19.09
CA PRO A 603 11.70 28.55 -18.72
C PRO A 603 11.57 28.74 -17.20
N SER A 604 11.45 30.00 -16.77
CA SER A 604 11.46 30.40 -15.36
C SER A 604 10.38 29.75 -14.50
N ASP A 605 9.26 29.37 -15.12
CA ASP A 605 8.03 29.04 -14.41
C ASP A 605 8.05 27.63 -13.82
N GLU A 606 8.70 26.66 -14.48
CA GLU A 606 8.85 25.29 -13.96
C GLU A 606 9.71 25.25 -12.69
N VAL A 607 10.72 26.11 -12.59
CA VAL A 607 11.63 26.16 -11.42
C VAL A 607 10.93 26.74 -10.18
N SER A 608 9.89 27.57 -10.38
CA SER A 608 9.11 28.15 -9.28
C SER A 608 8.26 27.09 -8.55
N ASP A 609 7.57 26.22 -9.31
CA ASP A 609 6.68 25.19 -8.75
C ASP A 609 7.45 24.13 -7.94
N VAL A 610 8.63 23.72 -8.40
CA VAL A 610 9.48 22.77 -7.66
C VAL A 610 9.89 23.31 -6.29
N LEU A 611 10.24 24.60 -6.19
CA LEU A 611 10.68 25.23 -4.93
C LEU A 611 9.55 25.49 -3.92
N ALA A 612 8.29 25.37 -4.35
CA ALA A 612 7.12 25.52 -3.49
C ALA A 612 6.79 24.24 -2.68
N ARG A 613 7.44 23.10 -2.96
CA ARG A 613 7.11 21.80 -2.34
C ARG A 613 7.38 21.74 -0.83
N THR A 614 6.47 21.08 -0.12
CA THR A 614 6.55 20.75 1.31
C THR A 614 7.38 19.51 1.62
N SER A 615 7.58 18.64 0.63
CA SER A 615 8.25 17.35 0.72
C SER A 615 9.28 17.22 -0.39
N LEU A 616 10.49 16.78 -0.06
CA LEU A 616 11.55 16.45 -1.02
C LEU A 616 12.17 15.10 -0.63
N SER A 617 12.20 14.17 -1.58
CA SER A 617 13.02 12.96 -1.48
C SER A 617 14.13 13.02 -2.52
N LEU A 618 15.35 12.71 -2.09
CA LEU A 618 16.50 12.38 -2.93
C LEU A 618 16.91 10.90 -2.76
N ALA A 619 16.10 10.13 -2.03
CA ALA A 619 16.47 8.79 -1.57
C ALA A 619 16.74 7.84 -2.74
N GLY A 620 17.80 7.04 -2.62
CA GLY A 620 18.22 6.11 -3.67
C GLY A 620 18.91 6.74 -4.89
N HIS A 621 19.14 8.06 -4.93
CA HIS A 621 19.90 8.73 -5.99
C HIS A 621 21.38 8.92 -5.61
N ALA A 622 22.23 9.11 -6.62
CA ALA A 622 23.62 9.53 -6.44
C ALA A 622 23.68 10.91 -5.77
N LEU A 623 24.52 11.07 -4.75
CA LEU A 623 24.61 12.29 -3.95
C LEU A 623 25.25 13.43 -4.76
N PRO A 624 24.54 14.56 -4.99
CA PRO A 624 25.18 15.77 -5.52
C PRO A 624 26.15 16.36 -4.48
N PRO A 625 27.14 17.18 -4.86
CA PRO A 625 28.06 17.81 -3.91
C PRO A 625 27.31 18.37 -2.68
N PRO A 626 27.71 18.08 -1.43
CA PRO A 626 26.99 18.58 -0.24
C PRO A 626 26.85 20.12 -0.21
N ALA A 627 27.80 20.81 -0.86
CA ALA A 627 27.73 22.24 -1.12
C ALA A 627 26.57 22.68 -2.03
N ALA A 628 26.18 21.88 -3.01
CA ALA A 628 25.03 22.09 -3.90
C ALA A 628 23.71 21.73 -3.19
N VAL A 629 23.67 20.59 -2.48
CA VAL A 629 22.50 20.19 -1.67
C VAL A 629 22.11 21.31 -0.69
N ALA A 630 23.09 21.87 0.02
CA ALA A 630 22.87 23.00 0.94
C ALA A 630 22.36 24.29 0.26
N GLN A 631 22.76 24.55 -0.99
CA GLN A 631 22.29 25.71 -1.75
C GLN A 631 20.86 25.52 -2.26
N THR A 632 20.55 24.33 -2.74
CA THR A 632 19.20 23.95 -3.21
C THR A 632 18.19 24.04 -2.06
N LEU A 633 18.45 23.41 -0.92
CA LEU A 633 17.53 23.38 0.24
C LEU A 633 17.26 24.76 0.87
N ALA A 634 18.18 25.71 0.71
CA ALA A 634 17.95 27.09 1.15
C ALA A 634 16.75 27.72 0.41
N ARG A 635 16.67 27.49 -0.91
CA ARG A 635 15.69 28.06 -1.85
C ARG A 635 14.26 27.55 -1.63
N PHE A 636 14.10 26.32 -1.14
CA PHE A 636 12.77 25.72 -0.91
C PHE A 636 12.06 26.37 0.29
N MET A 637 11.19 27.34 0.07
CA MET A 637 10.63 28.14 1.17
C MET A 637 9.62 27.41 2.05
N GLN A 638 8.96 26.36 1.54
CA GLN A 638 7.91 25.63 2.26
C GLN A 638 8.32 24.23 2.74
N LEU A 639 9.59 23.82 2.57
CA LEU A 639 10.03 22.45 2.86
C LEU A 639 9.88 22.09 4.34
N ARG A 640 9.09 21.04 4.60
CA ARG A 640 8.79 20.47 5.92
C ARG A 640 9.32 19.06 6.11
N ARG A 641 9.49 18.30 5.01
CA ARG A 641 10.00 16.92 5.02
C ARG A 641 11.17 16.79 4.06
N LEU A 642 12.25 16.18 4.53
CA LEU A 642 13.40 15.83 3.70
C LEU A 642 13.73 14.34 3.88
N ASP A 643 13.76 13.61 2.77
CA ASP A 643 14.29 12.26 2.71
C ASP A 643 15.60 12.26 1.91
N VAL A 644 16.68 11.88 2.57
CA VAL A 644 18.02 11.64 1.99
C VAL A 644 18.53 10.29 2.49
N SER A 645 17.64 9.29 2.58
CA SER A 645 18.03 7.91 2.91
C SER A 645 18.63 7.17 1.70
N ASN A 646 19.57 6.26 1.94
CA ASN A 646 20.17 5.43 0.89
C ASN A 646 20.77 6.26 -0.27
N MET A 647 21.55 7.30 0.06
CA MET A 647 22.22 8.13 -0.95
C MET A 647 23.39 7.35 -1.56
N GLN A 648 23.33 7.13 -2.87
CA GLN A 648 24.41 6.43 -3.58
C GLN A 648 25.65 7.32 -3.71
N ALA A 649 26.81 6.68 -3.87
CA ALA A 649 28.04 7.37 -4.23
C ALA A 649 27.92 8.08 -5.59
N SER A 650 28.76 9.09 -5.80
CA SER A 650 28.94 9.81 -7.07
C SER A 650 30.41 10.21 -7.24
N ASP A 651 30.78 10.68 -8.43
CA ASP A 651 32.15 11.19 -8.68
C ASP A 651 32.51 12.35 -7.74
N ASP A 652 31.53 13.19 -7.40
CA ASP A 652 31.64 14.31 -6.45
C ASP A 652 31.57 13.89 -4.95
N ALA A 653 31.05 12.68 -4.68
CA ALA A 653 30.81 12.17 -3.33
C ALA A 653 31.02 10.63 -3.31
N PRO A 654 32.26 10.13 -3.43
CA PRO A 654 32.55 8.71 -3.64
C PRO A 654 32.22 7.79 -2.46
N SER A 655 31.92 8.37 -1.28
CA SER A 655 31.48 7.63 -0.08
C SER A 655 30.00 7.84 0.25
N GLY A 656 29.21 8.43 -0.66
CA GLY A 656 27.81 8.78 -0.39
C GLY A 656 27.67 9.85 0.70
N LEU A 657 26.62 9.76 1.52
CA LEU A 657 26.34 10.74 2.58
C LEU A 657 27.21 10.47 3.82
N THR A 658 28.34 11.18 3.91
CA THR A 658 29.31 11.06 5.01
C THR A 658 29.00 11.93 6.23
N ASP A 659 28.37 13.10 6.04
CA ASP A 659 28.11 14.06 7.12
C ASP A 659 26.79 14.82 6.93
N LEU A 660 26.38 15.57 7.95
CA LEU A 660 25.23 16.49 7.98
C LEU A 660 25.61 17.97 8.18
N HIS A 661 26.91 18.33 8.19
CA HIS A 661 27.38 19.73 8.34
C HIS A 661 26.82 20.65 7.23
N TRP A 662 26.45 20.09 6.08
CA TRP A 662 25.73 20.79 5.03
C TRP A 662 24.35 21.31 5.46
N LEU A 663 23.68 20.73 6.47
CA LEU A 663 22.46 21.31 7.08
C LEU A 663 22.75 22.66 7.74
N ALA A 664 23.89 22.80 8.42
CA ALA A 664 24.30 24.09 9.00
C ALA A 664 24.61 25.13 7.90
N LYS A 665 25.18 24.69 6.77
CA LYS A 665 25.36 25.53 5.58
C LYS A 665 24.01 25.93 4.96
N ALA A 666 23.07 24.99 4.83
CA ALA A 666 21.73 25.22 4.30
C ALA A 666 20.93 26.20 5.16
N GLU A 667 20.97 26.03 6.48
CA GLU A 667 20.34 26.93 7.45
C GLU A 667 20.94 28.34 7.39
N ARG A 668 22.27 28.46 7.29
CA ARG A 668 22.95 29.76 7.14
C ARG A 668 22.58 30.48 5.85
N LEU A 669 22.31 29.74 4.76
CA LEU A 669 21.83 30.28 3.49
C LEU A 669 20.33 30.63 3.56
N SER A 670 19.51 29.75 4.13
CA SER A 670 18.09 29.97 4.39
C SER A 670 17.86 31.24 5.21
N LYS A 671 18.59 31.43 6.32
CA LYS A 671 18.58 32.67 7.14
C LYS A 671 19.01 33.94 6.39
N LYS A 672 19.76 33.85 5.28
CA LYS A 672 20.09 35.01 4.44
C LYS A 672 18.93 35.37 3.50
N GLN A 673 18.21 34.38 2.98
CA GLN A 673 17.05 34.54 2.10
C GLN A 673 15.77 34.89 2.89
N ALA A 674 15.64 34.41 4.13
CA ALA A 674 14.56 34.70 5.09
C ALA A 674 14.43 36.18 5.52
N ARG A 675 15.20 37.10 4.93
CA ARG A 675 15.14 38.54 5.25
C ARG A 675 13.82 39.20 4.87
N ASP A 676 13.09 38.58 3.95
CA ASP A 676 11.82 39.08 3.41
C ASP A 676 10.59 38.43 4.10
N GLY A 677 10.79 37.79 5.25
CA GLY A 677 9.71 37.29 6.12
C GLY A 677 9.43 35.79 6.06
N ALA A 678 10.18 35.03 5.25
CA ALA A 678 10.06 33.56 5.19
C ALA A 678 10.65 32.87 6.43
N THR A 679 10.07 31.72 6.82
CA THR A 679 10.55 30.90 7.94
C THR A 679 11.85 30.17 7.56
N PRO A 680 12.95 30.28 8.35
CA PRO A 680 14.21 29.60 8.06
C PRO A 680 14.09 28.07 8.22
N LEU A 681 14.98 27.32 7.57
CA LEU A 681 14.97 25.85 7.50
C LEU A 681 14.82 25.20 8.89
N SER A 682 15.57 25.69 9.88
CA SER A 682 15.52 25.30 11.31
C SER A 682 14.14 25.31 11.98
N GLN A 683 13.23 26.12 11.45
CA GLN A 683 11.89 26.36 12.00
C GLN A 683 10.76 25.81 11.11
N ARG A 684 11.08 25.30 9.91
CA ARG A 684 10.11 24.68 8.98
C ARG A 684 10.33 23.17 8.80
N LEU A 685 11.55 22.67 8.91
CA LEU A 685 11.83 21.23 8.75
C LEU A 685 11.32 20.47 9.99
N THR A 686 10.31 19.63 9.78
CA THR A 686 9.59 18.88 10.82
C THR A 686 9.80 17.37 10.75
N TRP A 687 10.31 16.86 9.62
CA TRP A 687 10.54 15.45 9.38
C TRP A 687 11.85 15.29 8.58
N LEU A 688 12.76 14.43 9.06
CA LEU A 688 14.03 14.14 8.40
C LEU A 688 14.32 12.64 8.44
N ASN A 689 14.62 12.07 7.27
CA ASN A 689 15.10 10.70 7.12
C ASN A 689 16.49 10.73 6.46
N VAL A 690 17.48 10.15 7.15
CA VAL A 690 18.88 10.01 6.71
C VAL A 690 19.34 8.54 6.78
N ALA A 691 18.41 7.60 6.86
CA ALA A 691 18.68 6.18 7.07
C ALA A 691 19.44 5.50 5.91
N ASN A 692 20.04 4.34 6.15
CA ASN A 692 20.79 3.56 5.15
C ASN A 692 21.95 4.35 4.51
N ASN A 693 22.64 5.17 5.31
CA ASN A 693 23.85 5.89 4.91
C ASN A 693 24.96 5.48 5.88
N GLU A 694 25.57 4.33 5.65
CA GLU A 694 26.52 3.71 6.59
C GLU A 694 27.78 4.58 6.83
N ALA A 695 28.19 5.37 5.83
CA ALA A 695 29.30 6.31 5.96
C ALA A 695 29.07 7.41 7.02
N LEU A 696 27.83 7.67 7.42
CA LEU A 696 27.43 8.67 8.42
C LEU A 696 27.76 8.27 9.88
N GLY A 697 28.25 7.04 10.10
CA GLY A 697 28.71 6.53 11.40
C GLY A 697 30.22 6.40 11.51
N SER A 698 30.97 7.02 10.59
CA SER A 698 32.42 6.93 10.55
C SER A 698 33.06 7.65 11.74
N ARG A 699 32.48 8.79 12.14
CA ARG A 699 32.97 9.71 13.18
C ARG A 699 31.81 10.20 14.07
N ASP A 700 32.12 10.59 15.30
CA ASP A 700 31.13 11.10 16.25
C ASP A 700 30.54 12.46 15.85
N ASP A 701 31.23 13.22 14.99
CA ASP A 701 30.84 14.56 14.52
C ASP A 701 30.08 14.58 13.19
N ASP A 702 29.94 13.44 12.50
CA ASP A 702 29.28 13.33 11.18
C ASP A 702 27.82 13.80 11.20
N VAL A 703 27.13 13.62 12.34
CA VAL A 703 25.71 13.99 12.55
C VAL A 703 25.47 15.45 12.99
N ASN A 704 26.51 16.28 13.05
CA ASN A 704 26.40 17.70 13.39
C ASN A 704 25.62 18.50 12.33
N GLY A 705 24.98 19.59 12.74
CA GLY A 705 24.02 20.36 11.94
C GLY A 705 22.56 20.00 12.24
N LEU A 706 22.31 18.82 12.83
CA LEU A 706 20.99 18.43 13.36
C LEU A 706 20.52 19.36 14.49
N GLU A 707 21.44 19.81 15.36
CA GLU A 707 21.12 20.64 16.54
C GLU A 707 20.47 21.98 16.19
N LEU A 708 20.62 22.43 14.94
CA LEU A 708 19.98 23.63 14.41
C LEU A 708 18.52 23.39 14.00
N MET A 709 18.09 22.15 13.75
CA MET A 709 16.78 21.80 13.18
C MET A 709 15.69 21.71 14.24
N THR A 710 15.55 22.77 15.04
CA THR A 710 14.73 22.83 16.26
C THR A 710 13.24 22.48 16.12
N ALA A 711 12.68 22.53 14.91
CA ALA A 711 11.28 22.17 14.61
C ALA A 711 11.06 20.68 14.25
N LEU A 712 12.09 19.83 14.26
CA LEU A 712 11.95 18.40 13.97
C LEU A 712 11.01 17.72 14.97
N ASN A 713 9.93 17.13 14.43
CA ASN A 713 9.01 16.24 15.14
C ASN A 713 9.37 14.76 14.91
N VAL A 714 10.02 14.42 13.79
CA VAL A 714 10.43 13.04 13.48
C VAL A 714 11.84 13.03 12.89
N LEU A 715 12.69 12.14 13.41
CA LEU A 715 14.04 11.91 12.94
C LEU A 715 14.30 10.40 12.81
N ASN A 716 14.79 9.96 11.64
CA ASN A 716 15.22 8.58 11.39
C ASN A 716 16.67 8.55 10.93
N VAL A 717 17.53 7.92 11.74
CA VAL A 717 18.98 7.73 11.54
C VAL A 717 19.32 6.24 11.74
N SER A 718 18.51 5.37 11.14
CA SER A 718 18.67 3.91 11.19
C SER A 718 19.59 3.40 10.08
N HIS A 719 20.35 2.33 10.28
CA HIS A 719 21.34 1.85 9.29
C HIS A 719 22.35 2.96 8.90
N CYS A 720 22.91 3.62 9.91
CA CYS A 720 23.89 4.70 9.75
C CYS A 720 25.20 4.38 10.48
N ALA A 721 25.44 3.10 10.82
CA ALA A 721 26.63 2.59 11.52
C ALA A 721 27.03 3.33 12.83
N LEU A 722 26.12 4.10 13.44
CA LEU A 722 26.43 4.98 14.58
C LEU A 722 26.95 4.19 15.79
N LYS A 723 28.13 4.54 16.31
CA LYS A 723 28.76 3.87 17.47
C LYS A 723 28.36 4.50 18.83
N ALA A 724 28.08 5.80 18.82
CA ALA A 724 27.69 6.58 19.98
C ALA A 724 26.39 7.36 19.70
N PHE A 725 25.63 7.66 20.75
CA PHE A 725 24.38 8.41 20.63
C PHE A 725 24.66 9.89 20.25
N PRO A 726 24.08 10.43 19.16
CA PRO A 726 24.35 11.79 18.69
C PRO A 726 24.07 12.90 19.73
N PRO A 727 25.09 13.65 20.18
CA PRO A 727 24.89 14.77 21.12
C PRO A 727 23.96 15.86 20.56
N ALA A 728 23.97 16.06 19.24
CA ALA A 728 23.17 17.04 18.50
C ALA A 728 21.64 16.90 18.73
N ILE A 729 21.15 15.68 19.03
CA ILE A 729 19.74 15.43 19.33
C ILE A 729 19.27 16.22 20.57
N SER A 730 20.17 16.64 21.46
CA SER A 730 19.87 17.37 22.70
C SER A 730 19.18 18.73 22.50
N ALA A 731 19.27 19.32 21.30
CA ALA A 731 18.58 20.55 20.95
C ALA A 731 17.13 20.32 20.45
N LEU A 732 16.76 19.10 20.07
CA LEU A 732 15.51 18.76 19.37
C LEU A 732 14.32 18.61 20.33
N ARG A 733 14.05 19.62 21.16
CA ARG A 733 13.04 19.55 22.24
C ARG A 733 11.61 19.25 21.76
N GLY A 734 11.28 19.54 20.50
CA GLY A 734 9.99 19.23 19.86
C GLY A 734 9.88 17.82 19.25
N LEU A 735 10.91 16.98 19.37
CA LEU A 735 10.96 15.66 18.73
C LEU A 735 9.94 14.71 19.36
N LYS A 736 9.09 14.11 18.50
CA LYS A 736 7.98 13.22 18.86
C LYS A 736 8.27 11.76 18.58
N ALA A 737 9.07 11.48 17.54
CA ALA A 737 9.57 10.15 17.23
C ALA A 737 11.07 10.19 16.85
N LEU A 738 11.84 9.30 17.47
CA LEU A 738 13.26 9.08 17.19
C LEU A 738 13.49 7.61 16.85
N VAL A 739 14.11 7.36 15.70
CA VAL A 739 14.40 6.02 15.19
C VAL A 739 15.90 5.91 14.89
N LEU A 740 16.56 5.00 15.61
CA LEU A 740 18.00 4.76 15.62
C LEU A 740 18.32 3.26 15.45
N SER A 741 17.44 2.52 14.76
CA SER A 741 17.55 1.07 14.62
C SER A 741 18.74 0.66 13.75
N HIS A 742 19.26 -0.55 13.93
CA HIS A 742 20.37 -1.08 13.11
C HIS A 742 21.58 -0.13 13.09
N ASN A 743 22.12 0.15 14.27
CA ASN A 743 23.37 0.88 14.46
C ASN A 743 24.26 0.09 15.45
N HIS A 744 25.42 0.63 15.81
CA HIS A 744 26.39 0.03 16.72
C HIS A 744 26.41 0.73 18.09
N LEU A 745 25.25 1.25 18.53
CA LEU A 745 25.15 1.97 19.80
C LEU A 745 25.38 0.99 20.97
N SER A 746 26.54 1.10 21.60
CA SER A 746 26.92 0.29 22.78
C SER A 746 26.38 0.84 24.10
N ALA A 747 26.16 2.15 24.18
CA ALA A 747 25.56 2.83 25.31
C ALA A 747 24.77 4.09 24.90
N LEU A 748 23.85 4.52 25.77
CA LEU A 748 23.22 5.84 25.74
C LEU A 748 23.89 6.76 26.77
N PRO A 749 23.87 8.09 26.61
CA PRO A 749 24.58 9.01 27.50
C PRO A 749 23.96 9.01 28.91
N ALA A 750 24.81 8.99 29.94
CA ALA A 750 24.40 8.91 31.35
C ALA A 750 23.39 10.00 31.76
N ALA A 751 23.55 11.20 31.20
CA ALA A 751 22.53 12.25 31.19
C ALA A 751 21.77 12.20 29.85
N PHE A 752 20.69 11.41 29.78
CA PHE A 752 19.91 11.28 28.56
C PHE A 752 19.19 12.59 28.23
N PRO A 753 19.15 13.06 26.97
CA PRO A 753 18.51 14.33 26.64
C PRO A 753 17.04 14.39 27.03
N HIS A 754 16.64 15.44 27.75
CA HIS A 754 15.24 15.68 28.10
C HIS A 754 14.45 16.15 26.87
N LEU A 755 13.62 15.25 26.32
CA LEU A 755 12.83 15.42 25.10
C LEU A 755 11.33 15.31 25.48
N PRO A 756 10.70 16.40 25.93
CA PRO A 756 9.38 16.36 26.59
C PRO A 756 8.25 15.87 25.69
N GLU A 757 8.36 16.05 24.37
CA GLU A 757 7.36 15.65 23.37
C GLU A 757 7.54 14.21 22.84
N LEU A 758 8.64 13.54 23.19
CA LEU A 758 9.01 12.25 22.57
C LEU A 758 8.08 11.14 23.05
N ASN A 759 7.24 10.64 22.13
CA ASN A 759 6.29 9.57 22.41
C ASN A 759 6.74 8.21 21.86
N THR A 760 7.67 8.18 20.91
CA THR A 760 8.19 6.95 20.30
C THR A 760 9.72 6.99 20.24
N LEU A 761 10.37 6.05 20.92
CA LEU A 761 11.82 5.81 20.84
C LEU A 761 12.08 4.39 20.33
N VAL A 762 12.86 4.28 19.25
CA VAL A 762 13.22 3.00 18.63
C VAL A 762 14.74 2.89 18.53
N LEU A 763 15.29 1.87 19.19
CA LEU A 763 16.71 1.55 19.37
C LEU A 763 16.99 0.06 19.07
N SER A 764 16.08 -0.63 18.39
CA SER A 764 16.20 -2.06 18.09
C SER A 764 17.34 -2.37 17.12
N ASN A 765 17.98 -3.53 17.28
CA ASN A 765 19.20 -3.91 16.56
C ASN A 765 20.34 -2.91 16.84
N ASN A 766 20.82 -2.92 18.08
CA ASN A 766 21.98 -2.15 18.56
C ASN A 766 22.79 -3.04 19.54
N GLU A 767 23.80 -2.48 20.20
CA GLU A 767 24.71 -3.22 21.08
C GLU A 767 24.55 -2.82 22.57
N LEU A 768 23.41 -2.21 22.94
CA LEU A 768 23.15 -1.66 24.26
C LEU A 768 23.14 -2.74 25.34
N THR A 769 23.94 -2.57 26.38
CA THR A 769 23.97 -3.44 27.58
C THR A 769 23.10 -2.91 28.73
N GLN A 770 22.88 -1.60 28.77
CA GLN A 770 22.07 -0.90 29.79
C GLN A 770 21.44 0.39 29.24
N LEU A 771 20.46 0.91 29.96
CA LEU A 771 19.85 2.22 29.74
C LEU A 771 20.12 3.14 30.96
N PRO A 772 20.37 4.44 30.74
CA PRO A 772 20.71 5.36 31.82
C PRO A 772 19.50 5.65 32.70
N ILE A 773 19.73 5.73 34.01
CA ILE A 773 18.71 5.98 35.05
C ILE A 773 17.96 7.32 34.88
N THR A 774 18.49 8.25 34.06
CA THR A 774 17.84 9.52 33.71
C THR A 774 16.83 9.40 32.56
N LEU A 775 16.83 8.30 31.78
CA LEU A 775 15.95 8.12 30.62
C LEU A 775 14.44 8.27 30.95
N PRO A 776 13.91 7.76 32.09
CA PRO A 776 12.49 7.91 32.42
C PRO A 776 12.08 9.38 32.63
N SER A 777 12.83 10.13 33.44
CA SER A 777 12.54 11.55 33.73
C SER A 777 12.84 12.48 32.54
N SER A 778 13.70 12.06 31.63
CA SER A 778 13.94 12.75 30.37
C SER A 778 12.80 12.62 29.35
N LEU A 779 11.88 11.65 29.47
CA LEU A 779 10.89 11.30 28.44
C LEU A 779 9.43 11.21 28.95
N PRO A 780 8.84 12.27 29.54
CA PRO A 780 7.52 12.23 30.17
C PRO A 780 6.34 11.89 29.23
N SER A 781 6.48 12.14 27.92
CA SER A 781 5.46 11.79 26.91
C SER A 781 5.62 10.40 26.29
N LEU A 782 6.60 9.59 26.72
CA LEU A 782 6.92 8.31 26.10
C LEU A 782 5.74 7.34 26.13
N LYS A 783 5.35 6.83 24.95
CA LYS A 783 4.27 5.85 24.76
C LYS A 783 4.78 4.50 24.28
N LYS A 784 5.83 4.51 23.45
CA LYS A 784 6.42 3.33 22.81
C LYS A 784 7.94 3.33 22.95
N LEU A 785 8.49 2.22 23.43
CA LEU A 785 9.92 1.98 23.57
C LEU A 785 10.29 0.64 22.91
N SER A 786 11.09 0.68 21.84
CA SER A 786 11.57 -0.51 21.13
C SER A 786 13.08 -0.66 21.30
N LEU A 787 13.50 -1.79 21.87
CA LEU A 787 14.85 -2.16 22.31
C LEU A 787 15.22 -3.59 21.90
N GLY A 788 14.36 -4.30 21.16
CA GLY A 788 14.62 -5.68 20.73
C GLY A 788 15.93 -5.83 19.93
N HIS A 789 16.56 -7.00 20.03
CA HIS A 789 17.91 -7.30 19.52
C HIS A 789 18.96 -6.28 20.01
N ASN A 790 19.19 -6.29 21.33
CA ASN A 790 20.30 -5.62 21.99
C ASN A 790 20.99 -6.64 22.93
N ARG A 791 21.89 -6.19 23.81
CA ARG A 791 22.60 -7.03 24.80
C ARG A 791 22.19 -6.69 26.24
N LEU A 792 20.96 -6.21 26.45
CA LEU A 792 20.48 -5.68 27.73
C LEU A 792 20.46 -6.76 28.81
N GLU A 793 20.99 -6.42 29.99
CA GLU A 793 20.93 -7.24 31.21
C GLU A 793 19.80 -6.75 32.13
N CYS A 794 19.30 -7.60 33.03
CA CYS A 794 18.20 -7.24 33.95
C CYS A 794 18.49 -5.97 34.78
N GLY A 795 19.70 -5.87 35.35
CA GLY A 795 20.16 -4.69 36.08
C GLY A 795 20.41 -3.44 35.21
N GLY A 796 20.42 -3.60 33.89
CA GLY A 796 20.56 -2.50 32.92
C GLY A 796 19.23 -1.82 32.55
N LEU A 797 18.09 -2.24 33.12
CA LEU A 797 16.78 -1.66 32.87
C LEU A 797 16.34 -0.74 34.04
N PRO A 798 16.08 0.56 33.82
CA PRO A 798 15.66 1.50 34.86
C PRO A 798 14.17 1.37 35.16
N ASP A 799 13.72 2.01 36.25
CA ASP A 799 12.30 2.10 36.56
C ASP A 799 11.58 3.08 35.60
N LEU A 800 10.72 2.54 34.75
CA LEU A 800 9.86 3.27 33.81
C LEU A 800 8.50 3.65 34.43
N SER A 801 8.34 3.59 35.76
CA SER A 801 7.12 4.01 36.47
C SER A 801 6.73 5.46 36.16
N VAL A 802 7.70 6.38 36.23
CA VAL A 802 7.54 7.82 36.00
C VAL A 802 6.92 8.14 34.62
N CYS A 803 7.15 7.28 33.62
CA CYS A 803 6.63 7.41 32.26
C CYS A 803 5.13 7.09 32.17
N ALA A 804 4.25 7.86 32.82
CA ALA A 804 2.80 7.62 32.92
C ALA A 804 2.06 7.41 31.59
N ASN A 805 2.67 7.81 30.46
CA ASN A 805 2.15 7.60 29.09
C ASN A 805 2.55 6.26 28.45
N LEU A 806 3.46 5.48 29.04
CA LEU A 806 4.07 4.30 28.42
C LEU A 806 3.08 3.13 28.29
N ARG A 807 2.92 2.57 27.09
CA ARG A 807 1.99 1.46 26.79
C ARG A 807 2.62 0.29 26.05
N GLU A 808 3.64 0.52 25.22
CA GLU A 808 4.33 -0.52 24.45
C GLU A 808 5.82 -0.55 24.82
N VAL A 809 6.31 -1.72 25.26
CA VAL A 809 7.74 -2.00 25.43
C VAL A 809 8.10 -3.26 24.64
N ARG A 810 9.13 -3.20 23.79
CA ARG A 810 9.68 -4.38 23.08
C ARG A 810 11.15 -4.58 23.42
N LEU A 811 11.47 -5.72 24.02
CA LEU A 811 12.78 -6.19 24.46
C LEU A 811 13.20 -7.49 23.73
N GLY A 812 12.37 -8.05 22.84
CA GLY A 812 12.63 -9.36 22.25
C GLY A 812 14.01 -9.50 21.57
N GLY A 813 14.72 -10.61 21.79
CA GLY A 813 16.07 -10.85 21.30
C GLY A 813 17.21 -10.36 22.22
N ASN A 814 16.92 -9.93 23.45
CA ASN A 814 17.93 -9.56 24.44
C ASN A 814 18.34 -10.77 25.30
N ARG A 815 19.09 -11.73 24.72
CA ARG A 815 19.47 -13.00 25.37
C ARG A 815 20.29 -12.88 26.66
N SER A 816 20.87 -11.71 26.93
CA SER A 816 21.57 -11.40 28.18
C SER A 816 20.62 -11.07 29.34
N LEU A 817 19.34 -10.82 29.05
CA LEU A 817 18.38 -10.29 30.03
C LEU A 817 18.18 -11.25 31.20
N ARG A 818 17.88 -12.53 30.90
CA ARG A 818 17.79 -13.70 31.80
C ARG A 818 16.80 -13.63 32.98
N ALA A 819 16.37 -12.44 33.38
CA ALA A 819 15.33 -12.18 34.34
C ALA A 819 14.69 -10.82 34.05
N LEU A 820 13.44 -10.64 34.46
CA LEU A 820 12.73 -9.37 34.38
C LEU A 820 13.00 -8.54 35.66
N PRO A 821 13.04 -7.20 35.58
CA PRO A 821 13.34 -6.37 36.74
C PRO A 821 12.14 -6.24 37.67
N ALA A 822 12.39 -6.15 38.99
CA ALA A 822 11.35 -6.16 40.02
C ALA A 822 10.32 -5.00 39.90
N HIS A 823 10.71 -3.87 39.30
CA HIS A 823 9.83 -2.72 39.04
C HIS A 823 8.99 -2.82 37.75
N LEU A 824 9.08 -3.91 36.99
CA LEU A 824 8.25 -4.08 35.78
C LEU A 824 6.72 -3.92 36.02
N PRO A 825 6.13 -4.22 37.20
CA PRO A 825 4.72 -3.94 37.49
C PRO A 825 4.31 -2.47 37.63
N SER A 826 5.24 -1.57 37.96
CA SER A 826 4.97 -0.12 38.07
C SER A 826 5.15 0.61 36.73
N TRP A 827 5.78 -0.02 35.73
CA TRP A 827 6.06 0.59 34.43
C TRP A 827 4.80 1.15 33.76
N GLY A 828 4.85 2.44 33.40
CA GLY A 828 3.73 3.14 32.77
C GLY A 828 2.58 3.57 33.70
N ARG A 829 2.70 3.40 35.02
CA ARG A 829 1.67 3.76 36.02
C ARG A 829 1.77 5.18 36.59
N GLY A 830 2.85 5.91 36.31
CA GLY A 830 3.12 7.20 36.94
C GLY A 830 3.53 7.07 38.41
N VAL A 831 4.02 8.17 38.99
CA VAL A 831 4.50 8.20 40.39
C VAL A 831 3.38 7.85 41.38
N ASP A 832 2.15 8.31 41.11
CA ASP A 832 0.98 8.07 41.95
C ASP A 832 0.30 6.70 41.70
N GLY A 833 0.88 5.85 40.84
CA GLY A 833 0.34 4.54 40.46
C GLY A 833 -0.96 4.54 39.62
N GLY A 834 -1.62 5.70 39.46
CA GLY A 834 -2.96 5.83 38.87
C GLY A 834 -3.06 5.76 37.35
N ALA A 835 -1.96 5.66 36.60
CA ALA A 835 -2.02 5.55 35.14
C ALA A 835 -2.18 4.08 34.65
N PRO A 836 -2.72 3.85 33.45
CA PRO A 836 -3.11 2.51 32.97
C PRO A 836 -2.02 1.42 32.98
N GLY A 837 -0.73 1.78 32.97
CA GLY A 837 0.38 0.84 32.85
C GLY A 837 0.61 0.36 31.42
N LEU A 838 1.40 -0.69 31.26
CA LEU A 838 1.66 -1.32 29.96
C LEU A 838 0.43 -2.06 29.40
N VAL A 839 0.34 -2.06 28.08
CA VAL A 839 -0.68 -2.78 27.28
C VAL A 839 -0.02 -3.85 26.41
N LEU A 840 1.21 -3.61 25.93
CA LEU A 840 2.02 -4.56 25.17
C LEU A 840 3.42 -4.67 25.79
N LEU A 841 3.83 -5.90 26.06
CA LEU A 841 5.20 -6.28 26.38
C LEU A 841 5.65 -7.40 25.44
N ASP A 842 6.82 -7.23 24.85
CA ASP A 842 7.48 -8.23 24.02
C ASP A 842 8.86 -8.51 24.63
N VAL A 843 9.10 -9.76 25.00
CA VAL A 843 10.29 -10.31 25.68
C VAL A 843 10.65 -11.69 25.10
N SER A 844 10.35 -11.94 23.80
CA SER A 844 10.78 -13.20 23.16
C SER A 844 12.31 -13.34 23.13
N ASP A 845 12.88 -14.54 23.13
CA ASP A 845 14.33 -14.75 22.94
C ASP A 845 15.20 -13.88 23.89
N CYS A 846 14.87 -13.88 25.17
CA CYS A 846 15.50 -13.10 26.24
C CYS A 846 16.24 -13.97 27.29
N GLY A 847 16.32 -15.28 27.09
CA GLY A 847 16.93 -16.24 28.03
C GLY A 847 16.12 -16.42 29.33
N LEU A 848 14.80 -16.21 29.27
CA LEU A 848 13.90 -16.34 30.41
C LEU A 848 13.53 -17.81 30.63
N ASP A 849 14.45 -18.59 31.20
CA ASP A 849 14.36 -20.06 31.16
C ASP A 849 13.69 -20.71 32.38
N ALA A 850 13.36 -19.93 33.42
CA ALA A 850 12.73 -20.42 34.65
C ALA A 850 11.66 -19.44 35.20
N TRP A 851 10.70 -19.94 35.99
CA TRP A 851 9.61 -19.10 36.54
C TRP A 851 10.08 -17.95 37.43
N GLU A 852 11.17 -18.11 38.17
CA GLU A 852 11.74 -17.02 38.99
C GLU A 852 12.22 -15.84 38.11
N ALA A 853 12.68 -16.10 36.88
CA ALA A 853 13.07 -15.07 35.92
C ALA A 853 11.89 -14.18 35.47
N VAL A 854 10.65 -14.71 35.48
CA VAL A 854 9.43 -13.98 35.09
C VAL A 854 8.50 -13.68 36.27
N LYS A 855 8.97 -13.88 37.50
CA LYS A 855 8.24 -13.54 38.73
C LYS A 855 7.63 -12.14 38.75
N PRO A 856 8.25 -11.07 38.20
CA PRO A 856 7.59 -9.76 38.11
C PRO A 856 6.34 -9.72 37.24
N LEU A 857 6.18 -10.61 36.25
CA LEU A 857 4.91 -10.76 35.52
C LEU A 857 3.86 -11.49 36.35
N VAL A 858 4.28 -12.52 37.09
CA VAL A 858 3.38 -13.36 37.91
C VAL A 858 2.92 -12.65 39.19
N THR A 859 3.72 -11.72 39.71
CA THR A 859 3.44 -10.94 40.94
C THR A 859 2.87 -9.53 40.65
N MET A 860 2.28 -9.34 39.46
CA MET A 860 1.55 -8.12 39.13
C MET A 860 0.42 -7.85 40.14
N PRO A 861 0.28 -6.62 40.68
CA PRO A 861 -0.89 -6.25 41.48
C PRO A 861 -2.17 -6.48 40.67
N GLN A 862 -3.22 -7.02 41.30
CA GLN A 862 -4.46 -7.46 40.64
C GLN A 862 -4.98 -6.46 39.61
N GLN A 863 -4.71 -6.76 38.34
CA GLN A 863 -5.05 -5.86 37.23
C GLN A 863 -6.54 -6.02 36.92
N THR A 864 -7.31 -4.94 37.07
CA THR A 864 -8.71 -4.93 36.61
C THR A 864 -8.75 -5.29 35.12
N GLU A 865 -9.75 -6.05 34.66
CA GLU A 865 -9.86 -6.47 33.24
C GLU A 865 -9.86 -5.32 32.21
N ARG A 866 -10.08 -4.08 32.68
CA ARG A 866 -10.05 -2.85 31.86
C ARG A 866 -8.66 -2.20 31.73
N HIS A 867 -7.74 -2.50 32.64
CA HIS A 867 -6.45 -1.80 32.76
C HIS A 867 -5.31 -2.77 33.11
N GLY A 868 -4.61 -3.26 32.09
CA GLY A 868 -3.54 -4.23 32.27
C GLY A 868 -2.83 -4.64 30.98
N LEU A 869 -1.89 -5.57 31.13
CA LEU A 869 -1.08 -6.11 30.05
C LEU A 869 -1.93 -7.02 29.15
N ALA A 870 -2.41 -6.47 28.04
CA ALA A 870 -3.33 -7.16 27.12
C ALA A 870 -2.63 -8.02 26.07
N ASN A 871 -1.38 -7.72 25.72
CA ASN A 871 -0.56 -8.47 24.77
C ASN A 871 0.82 -8.76 25.38
N LEU A 872 1.16 -10.05 25.49
CA LEU A 872 2.48 -10.53 25.90
C LEU A 872 3.06 -11.40 24.78
N VAL A 873 4.32 -11.16 24.42
CA VAL A 873 5.11 -12.08 23.60
C VAL A 873 6.31 -12.51 24.44
N ALA A 874 6.37 -13.78 24.81
CA ALA A 874 7.42 -14.39 25.63
C ALA A 874 7.90 -15.77 25.10
N LYS A 875 7.47 -16.16 23.90
CA LYS A 875 7.99 -17.28 23.10
C LYS A 875 9.50 -17.26 22.91
N ASP A 876 10.05 -18.38 22.45
CA ASP A 876 11.49 -18.55 22.18
C ASP A 876 12.35 -18.35 23.47
N ASN A 877 11.79 -18.65 24.64
CA ASN A 877 12.45 -18.67 25.95
C ASN A 877 12.16 -20.01 26.64
N GLY A 878 13.03 -20.52 27.52
CA GLY A 878 12.85 -21.83 28.15
C GLY A 878 11.61 -21.98 29.06
N ILE A 879 10.96 -20.89 29.49
CA ILE A 879 9.62 -21.00 30.11
C ILE A 879 8.52 -21.37 29.11
N ALA A 880 8.65 -21.03 27.83
CA ALA A 880 7.59 -21.23 26.83
C ALA A 880 7.39 -22.70 26.45
N ASP A 881 8.44 -23.51 26.62
CA ASP A 881 8.42 -24.96 26.40
C ASP A 881 7.78 -25.74 27.57
N GLN A 882 7.47 -25.08 28.69
CA GLN A 882 6.88 -25.73 29.86
C GLN A 882 5.37 -25.94 29.68
N THR A 883 4.87 -27.13 29.99
CA THR A 883 3.45 -27.50 29.83
C THR A 883 2.47 -26.54 30.52
N GLU A 884 2.85 -25.99 31.66
CA GLU A 884 2.05 -25.08 32.50
C GLU A 884 2.11 -23.60 32.06
N TYR A 885 3.00 -23.26 31.12
CA TYR A 885 3.31 -21.89 30.68
C TYR A 885 2.08 -21.04 30.38
N ARG A 886 1.23 -21.53 29.48
CA ARG A 886 0.04 -20.82 29.01
C ARG A 886 -0.98 -20.64 30.13
N GLU A 887 -1.15 -21.63 31.00
CA GLU A 887 -2.14 -21.58 32.08
C GLU A 887 -1.72 -20.60 33.18
N LYS A 888 -0.49 -20.76 33.72
CA LYS A 888 0.06 -19.88 34.75
C LYS A 888 0.11 -18.41 34.34
N LEU A 889 0.48 -18.10 33.10
CA LEU A 889 0.44 -16.71 32.60
C LEU A 889 -0.98 -16.17 32.43
N CYS A 890 -1.95 -17.00 31.99
CA CYS A 890 -3.35 -16.57 31.90
C CYS A 890 -3.97 -16.31 33.28
N ASP A 891 -3.61 -17.10 34.30
CA ASP A 891 -4.13 -16.94 35.66
C ASP A 891 -3.49 -15.77 36.41
N ALA A 892 -2.20 -15.48 36.17
CA ALA A 892 -1.55 -14.31 36.74
C ALA A 892 -1.91 -12.98 36.05
N LEU A 893 -2.29 -13.02 34.77
CA LEU A 893 -2.59 -11.83 33.95
C LEU A 893 -4.04 -11.87 33.42
N PRO A 894 -5.07 -11.62 34.26
CA PRO A 894 -6.48 -11.69 33.85
C PRO A 894 -6.88 -10.67 32.77
N ALA A 895 -6.09 -9.61 32.59
CA ALA A 895 -6.25 -8.64 31.50
C ALA A 895 -5.69 -9.13 30.14
N LEU A 896 -4.95 -10.25 30.11
CA LEU A 896 -4.27 -10.76 28.91
C LEU A 896 -5.29 -11.25 27.87
N ARG A 897 -5.05 -10.91 26.60
CA ARG A 897 -5.90 -11.25 25.44
C ARG A 897 -5.12 -11.88 24.30
N ILE A 898 -3.82 -11.63 24.22
CA ILE A 898 -2.90 -12.21 23.26
C ILE A 898 -1.66 -12.69 24.03
N LEU A 899 -1.29 -13.96 23.84
CA LEU A 899 -0.02 -14.54 24.28
C LEU A 899 0.67 -15.12 23.06
N ASP A 900 1.90 -14.69 22.77
CA ASP A 900 2.73 -15.19 21.66
C ASP A 900 2.08 -15.05 20.28
N ASN A 901 1.38 -13.94 20.09
CA ASN A 901 0.54 -13.63 18.93
C ASN A 901 -0.69 -14.54 18.76
N VAL A 902 -0.92 -15.50 19.67
CA VAL A 902 -2.12 -16.33 19.74
C VAL A 902 -3.16 -15.66 20.63
N ARG A 903 -4.40 -15.51 20.14
CA ARG A 903 -5.50 -15.02 20.97
C ARG A 903 -5.84 -16.01 22.09
N LEU A 904 -6.16 -15.46 23.25
CA LEU A 904 -6.69 -16.19 24.40
C LEU A 904 -8.21 -16.12 24.36
N PHE A 905 -8.88 -17.26 24.46
CA PHE A 905 -10.34 -17.28 24.66
C PHE A 905 -10.65 -16.90 26.11
N PRO A 906 -11.69 -16.10 26.39
CA PRO A 906 -12.02 -15.72 27.75
C PRO A 906 -12.41 -16.97 28.56
N LYS A 907 -11.72 -17.21 29.68
CA LYS A 907 -12.17 -18.21 30.67
C LYS A 907 -13.58 -17.80 31.11
N LYS A 908 -14.56 -18.70 30.96
CA LYS A 908 -15.85 -18.53 31.64
C LYS A 908 -15.57 -18.54 33.13
N SER A 909 -15.82 -17.43 33.82
CA SER A 909 -15.72 -17.36 35.27
C SER A 909 -16.61 -18.42 35.89
N ALA A 910 -16.00 -19.38 36.60
CA ALA A 910 -16.75 -20.33 37.40
C ALA A 910 -17.50 -19.57 38.51
N PRO A 911 -18.74 -19.97 38.87
CA PRO A 911 -19.40 -19.40 40.04
C PRO A 911 -18.61 -19.76 41.31
N PRO A 912 -18.66 -18.92 42.36
CA PRO A 912 -17.96 -19.20 43.61
C PRO A 912 -18.49 -20.49 44.24
N VAL A 913 -17.58 -21.40 44.56
CA VAL A 913 -17.90 -22.68 45.21
C VAL A 913 -18.27 -22.40 46.67
N SER A 914 -19.48 -22.80 47.06
CA SER A 914 -19.92 -22.76 48.45
C SER A 914 -19.54 -24.06 49.15
N ASP A 915 -19.04 -23.95 50.39
CA ASP A 915 -18.56 -25.08 51.18
C ASP A 915 -19.62 -26.16 51.42
N ALA A 916 -19.29 -27.41 51.12
CA ALA A 916 -20.00 -28.60 51.60
C ALA A 916 -19.04 -29.79 51.72
N GLN A 917 -18.76 -30.21 52.96
CA GLN A 917 -17.85 -31.31 53.30
C GLN A 917 -18.47 -32.68 52.95
N GLY A 918 -17.68 -33.60 52.37
CA GLY A 918 -18.08 -35.00 52.13
C GLY A 918 -16.90 -35.84 51.61
N PRO A 919 -16.66 -37.08 52.10
CA PRO A 919 -15.30 -37.63 52.12
C PRO A 919 -14.88 -38.49 50.92
N ALA A 920 -13.56 -38.59 50.78
CA ALA A 920 -12.81 -39.30 49.76
C ALA A 920 -13.06 -40.82 49.64
N THR A 921 -12.86 -41.33 48.42
CA THR A 921 -12.40 -42.70 48.14
C THR A 921 -11.35 -42.67 47.02
N GLU A 922 -10.26 -43.42 47.21
CA GLU A 922 -9.08 -43.47 46.33
C GLU A 922 -9.28 -44.28 45.02
N PRO A 923 -8.35 -44.16 44.04
CA PRO A 923 -8.53 -44.71 42.69
C PRO A 923 -7.88 -46.08 42.45
N ALA A 924 -8.33 -46.77 41.38
CA ALA A 924 -7.79 -48.03 40.86
C ALA A 924 -7.91 -48.02 39.31
N PRO A 925 -7.16 -48.85 38.54
CA PRO A 925 -6.20 -48.27 37.58
C PRO A 925 -6.56 -48.47 36.09
N ALA A 926 -5.76 -47.81 35.25
CA ALA A 926 -5.78 -48.00 33.79
C ALA A 926 -5.28 -49.40 33.37
N PRO A 927 -5.75 -49.92 32.23
CA PRO A 927 -5.01 -50.85 31.38
C PRO A 927 -4.25 -50.11 30.28
N GLN A 928 -3.06 -50.60 29.98
CA GLN A 928 -2.23 -50.13 28.88
C GLN A 928 -2.60 -50.81 27.55
N ASP A 929 -1.91 -50.36 26.50
CA ASP A 929 -1.43 -51.14 25.34
C ASP A 929 -2.26 -51.28 24.04
N ASN A 930 -1.56 -50.80 23.00
CA ASN A 930 -1.35 -51.40 21.68
C ASN A 930 -2.18 -51.02 20.44
N GLU A 931 -1.44 -50.32 19.57
CA GLU A 931 -1.18 -50.66 18.17
C GLU A 931 -2.18 -50.33 17.05
N GLU A 932 -1.53 -50.05 15.92
CA GLU A 932 -1.97 -49.74 14.56
C GLU A 932 -3.27 -50.44 14.11
N SER A 933 -4.13 -49.82 13.31
CA SER A 933 -3.78 -49.59 11.89
C SER A 933 -4.90 -48.93 11.04
N THR A 934 -4.45 -48.26 9.98
CA THR A 934 -5.05 -48.12 8.63
C THR A 934 -6.58 -47.95 8.40
N LEU A 935 -6.88 -46.85 7.71
CA LEU A 935 -7.81 -46.73 6.56
C LEU A 935 -9.31 -47.10 6.70
N ALA A 936 -10.11 -46.03 6.68
CA ALA A 936 -10.99 -45.67 5.55
C ALA A 936 -12.50 -46.04 5.54
N LYS A 937 -13.27 -45.03 5.10
CA LYS A 937 -14.59 -45.06 4.43
C LYS A 937 -15.88 -45.34 5.25
N ALA A 938 -16.45 -44.21 5.68
CA ALA A 938 -17.70 -43.67 5.12
C ALA A 938 -19.09 -44.06 5.68
N THR A 939 -20.00 -43.10 5.47
CA THR A 939 -21.47 -43.20 5.35
C THR A 939 -22.35 -43.40 6.61
N VAL A 940 -22.85 -42.26 7.11
CA VAL A 940 -24.29 -41.88 7.05
C VAL A 940 -25.31 -42.80 7.74
N LYS A 941 -25.85 -42.39 8.91
CA LYS A 941 -27.25 -41.86 9.03
C LYS A 941 -27.71 -41.33 10.41
N GLN A 942 -28.45 -40.22 10.34
CA GLN A 942 -29.68 -39.87 11.10
C GLN A 942 -29.78 -40.00 12.64
N ALA A 943 -29.64 -38.83 13.29
CA ALA A 943 -30.71 -38.11 14.02
C ALA A 943 -31.49 -38.77 15.20
N LYS A 944 -31.47 -38.08 16.36
CA LYS A 944 -32.66 -37.37 16.89
C LYS A 944 -32.35 -36.36 18.02
N ALA A 945 -32.89 -35.16 17.86
CA ALA A 945 -33.22 -34.20 18.94
C ALA A 945 -34.61 -34.58 19.56
N PRO A 946 -35.25 -33.86 20.52
CA PRO A 946 -34.98 -32.47 20.95
C PRO A 946 -35.29 -32.09 22.44
N ALA A 947 -35.22 -30.77 22.72
CA ALA A 947 -36.06 -30.00 23.67
C ALA A 947 -35.77 -30.06 25.20
N ALA A 948 -36.08 -29.05 26.05
CA ALA A 948 -36.30 -27.59 25.84
C ALA A 948 -36.47 -26.78 27.18
N ARG A 949 -35.96 -25.52 27.21
CA ARG A 949 -36.66 -24.26 27.61
C ARG A 949 -37.16 -23.99 29.06
N ALA A 950 -36.52 -23.01 29.74
CA ALA A 950 -37.12 -21.83 30.45
C ALA A 950 -35.98 -20.79 30.76
N LYS A 951 -36.02 -19.46 30.54
CA LYS A 951 -36.92 -18.33 30.95
C LYS A 951 -37.01 -18.18 32.48
N ARG A 952 -36.65 -17.08 33.18
CA ARG A 952 -36.63 -15.59 33.00
C ARG A 952 -35.49 -14.98 33.88
N ALA A 953 -34.74 -13.90 33.59
CA ALA A 953 -35.03 -12.48 33.30
C ALA A 953 -35.21 -11.55 34.53
N ARG A 954 -34.27 -10.59 34.76
CA ARG A 954 -34.50 -9.13 34.96
C ARG A 954 -33.23 -8.28 35.27
N ASP A 955 -33.03 -7.24 34.45
CA ASP A 955 -32.75 -5.81 34.74
C ASP A 955 -31.76 -5.34 35.84
N GLU A 956 -30.64 -4.73 35.42
CA GLU A 956 -30.01 -3.54 36.05
C GLU A 956 -29.34 -2.65 34.96
N PRO A 957 -29.08 -1.34 35.20
CA PRO A 957 -28.66 -0.40 34.15
C PRO A 957 -27.13 -0.25 34.00
N PRO A 958 -26.60 0.04 32.79
CA PRO A 958 -25.16 0.21 32.57
C PRO A 958 -24.61 1.56 33.08
N PRO A 959 -23.38 1.60 33.63
CA PRO A 959 -22.71 2.83 34.08
C PRO A 959 -22.21 3.71 32.91
N PRO A 960 -21.92 5.01 33.14
CA PRO A 960 -21.59 5.95 32.06
C PRO A 960 -20.25 5.64 31.37
N ALA A 961 -20.23 5.83 30.05
CA ALA A 961 -19.08 5.54 29.20
C ALA A 961 -17.92 6.57 29.35
N PRO A 962 -16.65 6.14 29.25
CA PRO A 962 -15.48 7.02 29.24
C PRO A 962 -15.39 7.84 27.93
N ARG A 963 -14.76 9.02 28.01
CA ARG A 963 -14.68 9.99 26.89
C ARG A 963 -13.49 9.72 25.96
N ASP A 964 -13.76 9.76 24.65
CA ASP A 964 -12.80 9.60 23.55
C ASP A 964 -12.05 10.94 23.24
N PRO A 965 -10.71 10.97 23.05
CA PRO A 965 -9.96 12.22 22.87
C PRO A 965 -10.22 13.01 21.56
N PHE A 966 -10.95 12.48 20.58
CA PHE A 966 -11.14 13.11 19.27
C PHE A 966 -12.53 13.74 19.03
N PHE A 967 -13.33 13.96 20.08
CA PHE A 967 -14.63 14.63 19.98
C PHE A 967 -14.73 15.87 20.87
N VAL A 968 -14.66 17.08 20.27
CA VAL A 968 -14.82 18.36 20.97
C VAL A 968 -16.08 19.09 20.48
N PRO A 969 -17.20 19.02 21.21
CA PRO A 969 -18.35 19.88 20.95
C PRO A 969 -18.14 21.26 21.61
N ARG A 970 -18.43 22.35 20.88
CA ARG A 970 -18.45 23.71 21.43
C ARG A 970 -19.47 24.58 20.72
N ASP A 971 -20.62 24.76 21.37
CA ASP A 971 -21.62 25.75 20.97
C ASP A 971 -21.31 27.15 21.53
N ALA A 972 -21.93 28.16 20.90
CA ALA A 972 -21.78 29.61 21.07
C ALA A 972 -21.91 30.14 22.51
N GLY A 973 -21.46 31.36 22.85
CA GLY A 973 -20.96 32.51 22.05
C GLY A 973 -20.61 33.67 23.03
N PRO A 974 -20.85 34.97 22.72
CA PRO A 974 -21.26 35.60 21.45
C PRO A 974 -20.42 36.86 21.05
N THR A 975 -20.34 37.19 19.76
CA THR A 975 -20.21 38.60 19.28
C THR A 975 -20.61 38.72 17.81
N ALA A 976 -21.53 39.63 17.49
CA ALA A 976 -21.84 40.06 16.11
C ALA A 976 -20.83 41.12 15.62
N PRO A 977 -20.80 41.44 14.30
CA PRO A 977 -21.70 42.50 13.83
C PRO A 977 -22.40 42.23 12.48
N ALA A 978 -23.43 43.05 12.26
CA ALA A 978 -24.49 42.95 11.24
C ALA A 978 -24.09 43.16 9.76
N SER A 979 -24.86 42.52 8.84
CA SER A 979 -25.55 43.26 7.74
C SER A 979 -26.70 42.48 7.05
N SER A 980 -27.94 42.94 7.26
CA SER A 980 -29.08 43.02 6.31
C SER A 980 -29.33 41.97 5.19
N LYS A 981 -30.49 41.26 5.23
CA LYS A 981 -31.67 41.48 4.32
C LYS A 981 -32.80 40.41 4.42
N ARG A 982 -33.80 40.70 5.25
CA ARG A 982 -35.28 40.66 4.98
C ARG A 982 -35.84 39.71 3.88
N ARG A 983 -36.63 38.71 4.29
CA ARG A 983 -37.92 38.31 3.64
C ARG A 983 -38.82 37.52 4.63
N LYS A 984 -40.15 37.72 4.59
CA LYS A 984 -41.17 37.18 5.53
C LYS A 984 -42.36 36.56 4.77
N ALA A 985 -42.86 35.42 5.23
CA ALA A 985 -44.26 34.94 5.22
C ALA A 985 -44.32 33.54 5.90
N GLY A 986 -45.37 33.08 6.58
CA GLY A 986 -46.60 33.74 7.04
C GLY A 986 -47.70 32.72 7.43
N LYS A 987 -48.40 32.90 8.56
CA LYS A 987 -49.69 32.24 8.90
C LYS A 987 -50.52 33.14 9.87
N PRO A 988 -51.87 33.23 9.77
CA PRO A 988 -52.74 34.15 10.58
C PRO A 988 -53.71 33.36 11.52
N PRO A 989 -54.82 33.92 12.09
CA PRO A 989 -55.22 35.31 12.49
C PRO A 989 -55.45 35.47 14.04
N VAL A 990 -55.44 36.65 14.72
CA VAL A 990 -56.46 37.77 14.90
C VAL A 990 -57.75 37.32 15.65
N PRO A 991 -58.41 38.08 16.59
CA PRO A 991 -58.34 39.52 17.04
C PRO A 991 -57.83 39.74 18.51
N ALA A 992 -57.32 40.91 18.99
CA ALA A 992 -57.78 42.33 19.07
C ALA A 992 -58.66 42.65 20.34
N PRO A 993 -58.70 43.89 20.91
CA PRO A 993 -58.16 45.17 20.41
C PRO A 993 -57.41 46.10 21.43
N ASP A 994 -56.99 47.27 20.90
CA ASP A 994 -56.96 48.65 21.49
C ASP A 994 -55.87 49.28 22.41
N VAL A 995 -55.16 50.24 21.77
CA VAL A 995 -54.95 51.68 22.16
C VAL A 995 -53.70 52.16 22.93
N ALA A 996 -53.07 53.20 22.33
CA ALA A 996 -52.20 54.27 22.89
C ALA A 996 -50.70 54.05 23.22
N GLU A 997 -49.87 54.35 22.21
CA GLU A 997 -48.76 55.34 22.23
C GLU A 997 -48.81 56.48 23.30
N PRO A 998 -47.72 57.29 23.52
CA PRO A 998 -46.27 57.06 23.36
C PRO A 998 -45.32 57.88 24.32
N LYS A 999 -44.01 57.90 23.99
CA LYS A 999 -43.01 59.02 24.08
C LYS A 999 -42.06 59.23 25.31
N LYS A 1000 -40.77 59.38 24.92
CA LYS A 1000 -39.67 60.23 25.46
C LYS A 1000 -38.93 59.73 26.73
N VAL A 1001 -37.58 59.65 26.83
CA VAL A 1001 -36.39 60.41 26.34
C VAL A 1001 -35.76 61.36 27.39
N ARG A 1002 -34.68 60.90 28.06
CA ARG A 1002 -33.39 61.58 28.44
C ARG A 1002 -32.74 60.83 29.63
N LYS A 1003 -31.51 60.31 29.56
CA LYS A 1003 -30.16 60.94 29.52
C LYS A 1003 -29.75 61.77 30.77
N ARG A 1004 -28.82 61.21 31.57
CA ARG A 1004 -27.45 61.71 31.93
C ARG A 1004 -27.08 61.82 33.43
N SER A 1005 -25.78 61.57 33.67
CA SER A 1005 -24.93 61.84 34.87
C SER A 1005 -25.19 60.99 36.13
N GLY A 1006 -24.19 60.65 36.97
CA GLY A 1006 -22.73 60.77 36.83
C GLY A 1006 -21.97 61.12 38.13
N ARG A 1007 -20.85 60.41 38.41
CA ARG A 1007 -19.89 60.51 39.55
C ARG A 1007 -20.24 59.72 40.85
N GLY A 1008 -19.22 59.05 41.41
CA GLY A 1008 -19.14 58.57 42.81
C GLY A 1008 -18.39 59.58 43.71
N PRO A 1009 -17.50 59.20 44.68
CA PRO A 1009 -17.04 57.85 45.10
C PRO A 1009 -16.81 57.63 46.64
N LYS A 1010 -16.27 56.45 47.04
CA LYS A 1010 -15.36 56.13 48.21
C LYS A 1010 -15.83 55.14 49.32
N ARG A 1011 -15.02 54.05 49.46
CA ARG A 1011 -14.36 53.47 50.67
C ARG A 1011 -15.11 52.75 51.84
N ARG A 1012 -14.66 51.49 52.05
CA ARG A 1012 -14.23 50.79 53.30
C ARG A 1012 -15.26 50.13 54.28
N ALA A 1013 -15.11 48.79 54.38
CA ALA A 1013 -14.64 48.02 55.56
C ALA A 1013 -15.61 47.21 56.47
N THR A 1014 -15.19 45.95 56.70
CA THR A 1014 -15.27 45.09 57.92
C THR A 1014 -16.57 44.36 58.34
N ALA A 1015 -16.37 43.15 58.91
CA ALA A 1015 -17.35 42.15 59.36
C ALA A 1015 -17.71 42.29 60.87
N PRO A 1016 -18.45 41.36 61.53
CA PRO A 1016 -17.83 40.13 62.10
C PRO A 1016 -18.73 38.85 62.29
N SER A 1017 -18.09 37.75 62.74
CA SER A 1017 -18.46 36.64 63.71
C SER A 1017 -19.87 35.97 63.72
N GLU A 1018 -20.13 34.78 64.30
CA GLU A 1018 -19.48 34.02 65.41
C GLU A 1018 -19.74 32.47 65.37
N ALA A 1019 -19.18 31.69 66.32
CA ALA A 1019 -19.14 30.19 66.37
C ALA A 1019 -20.16 29.55 67.37
N PRO A 1020 -20.15 28.22 67.71
CA PRO A 1020 -19.13 27.59 68.60
C PRO A 1020 -18.76 26.08 68.35
N ALA A 1021 -17.92 25.50 69.22
CA ALA A 1021 -17.46 24.08 69.33
C ALA A 1021 -17.76 23.56 70.79
N PRO A 1022 -17.03 22.61 71.49
CA PRO A 1022 -15.92 21.66 71.18
C PRO A 1022 -16.00 20.24 71.85
N GLU A 1023 -14.96 19.40 71.72
CA GLU A 1023 -14.36 18.40 72.70
C GLU A 1023 -13.51 17.32 71.95
N SER A 1024 -12.58 16.53 72.54
CA SER A 1024 -11.37 16.82 73.35
C SER A 1024 -10.39 15.58 73.31
N ALA A 1025 -9.08 15.76 73.57
CA ALA A 1025 -8.00 14.75 73.34
C ALA A 1025 -7.51 14.00 74.62
N PRO A 1026 -6.52 13.08 74.52
CA PRO A 1026 -5.28 13.28 75.30
C PRO A 1026 -3.95 12.77 74.67
N VAL A 1027 -2.81 13.25 75.21
CA VAL A 1027 -1.39 12.84 74.90
C VAL A 1027 -0.53 12.94 76.18
N PRO A 1028 0.45 12.06 76.42
CA PRO A 1028 1.87 12.45 76.56
C PRO A 1028 2.81 11.42 75.84
N ALA A 1029 4.16 11.45 75.83
CA ALA A 1029 5.21 12.24 76.51
C ALA A 1029 6.48 12.36 75.62
N ASP A 1030 7.60 12.87 76.16
CA ASP A 1030 8.96 12.97 75.57
C ASP A 1030 10.01 12.55 76.64
N PRO A 1031 11.26 12.10 76.31
CA PRO A 1031 12.40 13.03 76.34
C PRO A 1031 13.60 12.74 75.39
N ALA A 1032 14.39 13.79 75.09
CA ALA A 1032 15.63 13.76 74.29
C ALA A 1032 16.91 13.43 75.14
N PRO A 1033 18.13 13.23 74.56
CA PRO A 1033 18.89 14.30 73.88
C PRO A 1033 19.72 13.90 72.62
N ALA A 1034 20.18 14.92 71.87
CA ALA A 1034 21.15 14.81 70.76
C ALA A 1034 22.62 14.85 71.25
N PRO A 1035 23.61 14.50 70.39
CA PRO A 1035 24.29 15.52 69.54
C PRO A 1035 24.77 15.00 68.16
N SER A 1036 25.36 15.78 67.22
CA SER A 1036 25.15 17.18 66.76
C SER A 1036 26.08 17.49 65.56
N GLU A 1037 25.63 18.13 64.48
CA GLU A 1037 26.52 18.72 63.44
C GLU A 1037 25.91 20.03 62.84
N PRO A 1038 26.71 21.02 62.36
CA PRO A 1038 26.22 22.41 62.24
C PRO A 1038 26.19 23.04 60.82
N ALA A 1039 25.06 23.72 60.55
CA ALA A 1039 24.83 25.02 59.88
C ALA A 1039 25.82 25.62 58.81
N PRO A 1040 25.26 26.26 57.76
CA PRO A 1040 25.97 27.29 56.97
C PRO A 1040 25.18 28.60 56.72
N ALA A 1041 25.72 29.75 57.15
CA ALA A 1041 25.41 31.15 56.71
C ALA A 1041 26.25 32.17 57.55
N PRO A 1042 26.34 33.48 57.23
CA PRO A 1042 26.07 34.22 55.97
C PRO A 1042 27.22 35.18 55.52
N SER A 1043 27.17 35.74 54.30
CA SER A 1043 27.48 37.18 54.03
C SER A 1043 27.25 37.65 52.58
N GLU A 1044 26.35 38.64 52.41
CA GLU A 1044 26.32 39.62 51.29
C GLU A 1044 27.15 40.89 51.69
N PRO A 1045 27.26 42.06 50.96
CA PRO A 1045 26.44 42.56 49.82
C PRO A 1045 27.12 43.40 48.66
N ALA A 1046 26.44 43.44 47.49
CA ALA A 1046 26.29 44.62 46.58
C ALA A 1046 27.54 45.20 45.83
N PRO A 1047 27.43 46.17 44.86
CA PRO A 1047 26.24 46.95 44.44
C PRO A 1047 25.97 47.23 42.91
N THR A 1048 24.67 47.20 42.55
CA THR A 1048 23.90 48.16 41.70
C THR A 1048 24.21 48.52 40.22
N LYS A 1049 23.14 48.42 39.39
CA LYS A 1049 22.68 49.37 38.31
C LYS A 1049 23.55 49.48 37.03
N THR A 1050 23.06 49.75 35.80
CA THR A 1050 21.74 50.21 35.29
C THR A 1050 21.52 49.89 33.79
N LYS A 1051 20.25 49.81 33.33
CA LYS A 1051 19.67 50.24 32.02
C LYS A 1051 20.61 50.38 30.76
N LYS A 1052 20.25 49.74 29.62
CA LYS A 1052 19.47 50.30 28.46
C LYS A 1052 19.76 49.64 27.06
N THR A 1053 18.70 49.19 26.40
CA THR A 1053 18.40 49.30 24.94
C THR A 1053 19.45 49.05 23.83
N ARG A 1054 19.27 47.92 23.12
CA ARG A 1054 18.78 47.85 21.71
C ARG A 1054 19.35 48.86 20.67
N ARG A 1055 20.35 48.46 19.86
CA ARG A 1055 20.26 48.42 18.36
C ARG A 1055 21.52 47.93 17.62
N LYS A 1056 21.24 47.17 16.55
CA LYS A 1056 21.97 47.00 15.27
C LYS A 1056 23.15 47.95 14.97
N LYS A 1057 24.25 47.37 14.48
CA LYS A 1057 24.92 47.59 13.17
C LYS A 1057 25.90 46.41 12.97
N SER A 1058 25.98 45.64 11.87
CA SER A 1058 26.04 45.86 10.42
C SER A 1058 27.48 45.77 9.84
N THR A 1059 27.85 44.55 9.42
CA THR A 1059 28.41 44.19 8.08
C THR A 1059 29.54 44.99 7.42
N LYS A 1060 30.46 44.23 6.79
CA LYS A 1060 31.48 44.63 5.78
C LYS A 1060 32.65 45.43 6.36
N ALA A 1061 33.88 45.37 5.83
CA ALA A 1061 34.40 45.04 4.48
C ALA A 1061 35.21 43.69 4.44
N VAL A 1062 35.41 42.94 3.34
CA VAL A 1062 35.98 43.28 1.99
C VAL A 1062 37.48 43.61 2.13
N GLU A 1063 38.46 43.06 1.41
CA GLU A 1063 38.61 42.02 0.35
C GLU A 1063 40.10 41.64 0.28
N LEU A 1064 40.49 40.50 -0.30
CA LEU A 1064 41.34 40.41 -1.51
C LEU A 1064 41.97 39.02 -1.72
N ASP A 1065 42.13 38.69 -3.01
CA ASP A 1065 42.89 37.55 -3.54
C ASP A 1065 44.40 37.67 -3.30
N MET A 1066 45.14 36.57 -3.51
CA MET A 1066 46.15 36.48 -4.60
C MET A 1066 46.74 35.06 -4.70
N ASP A 1067 47.31 34.77 -5.88
CA ASP A 1067 47.91 33.50 -6.28
C ASP A 1067 49.12 33.01 -5.44
N ALA A 1068 49.41 31.72 -5.62
CA ALA A 1068 50.63 30.95 -5.34
C ALA A 1068 51.97 31.67 -5.79
N PRO A 1069 53.21 31.20 -5.44
CA PRO A 1069 53.60 29.77 -5.32
C PRO A 1069 54.78 29.32 -4.39
N VAL A 1070 54.86 27.99 -4.22
CA VAL A 1070 56.06 27.09 -4.09
C VAL A 1070 57.30 27.54 -3.28
N ALA A 1071 57.63 26.78 -2.21
CA ALA A 1071 58.95 26.15 -1.97
C ALA A 1071 59.03 25.27 -0.69
N GLU A 1072 59.67 24.10 -0.78
CA GLU A 1072 60.15 23.21 0.31
C GLU A 1072 61.67 23.46 0.60
N PRO A 1073 62.34 22.78 1.58
CA PRO A 1073 61.96 22.27 2.91
C PRO A 1073 62.96 22.78 4.00
N PRO A 1074 63.06 22.14 5.19
CA PRO A 1074 64.33 21.44 5.47
C PRO A 1074 64.24 20.12 6.27
N LYS A 1075 65.38 19.41 6.31
CA LYS A 1075 65.60 18.00 6.72
C LYS A 1075 65.75 17.72 8.23
N VAL A 1076 65.46 16.45 8.55
CA VAL A 1076 65.99 15.56 9.61
C VAL A 1076 67.46 15.81 10.06
N PRO A 1077 67.83 15.36 11.27
CA PRO A 1077 68.86 14.30 11.33
C PRO A 1077 68.60 13.15 12.34
N ALA A 1078 69.19 11.99 12.05
CA ALA A 1078 69.27 10.79 12.91
C ALA A 1078 70.61 10.82 13.76
N PRO A 1079 71.24 9.74 14.33
CA PRO A 1079 71.11 8.28 14.07
C PRO A 1079 71.33 7.26 15.24
N SER A 1080 71.24 5.96 14.90
CA SER A 1080 72.17 4.85 15.30
C SER A 1080 71.85 3.83 16.42
N ALA A 1081 71.41 2.63 15.97
CA ALA A 1081 72.05 1.30 16.17
C ALA A 1081 71.77 0.32 17.36
N ARG A 1082 71.66 -0.97 16.93
CA ARG A 1082 72.14 -2.25 17.51
C ARG A 1082 71.21 -3.20 18.33
N ALA A 1083 71.24 -4.47 17.93
CA ALA A 1083 70.76 -5.70 18.63
C ALA A 1083 71.98 -6.45 19.27
N PRO A 1084 71.90 -7.63 19.97
CA PRO A 1084 70.95 -8.76 19.85
C PRO A 1084 70.54 -9.52 21.17
N SER A 1085 69.87 -10.68 21.01
CA SER A 1085 69.31 -11.66 21.99
C SER A 1085 70.33 -12.73 22.51
N PRO A 1086 69.99 -13.86 23.21
CA PRO A 1086 68.74 -14.33 23.88
C PRO A 1086 68.84 -14.82 25.39
N PRO A 1087 68.70 -16.13 25.82
CA PRO A 1087 67.77 -16.61 26.90
C PRO A 1087 68.50 -17.39 28.07
N PRO A 1088 67.98 -18.43 28.84
CA PRO A 1088 66.63 -19.05 29.02
C PRO A 1088 66.20 -19.53 30.48
N ALA A 1089 64.97 -20.10 30.60
CA ALA A 1089 64.52 -21.17 31.55
C ALA A 1089 64.30 -20.85 33.07
N ALA A 1090 63.60 -21.66 33.92
CA ALA A 1090 63.09 -23.04 33.80
C ALA A 1090 61.95 -23.45 34.80
N ARG A 1091 61.16 -24.50 34.43
CA ARG A 1091 60.61 -25.64 35.25
C ARG A 1091 59.63 -25.36 36.42
N ALA A 1092 58.79 -26.28 36.91
CA ALA A 1092 58.45 -27.72 36.70
C ALA A 1092 57.11 -27.98 37.49
N ASP A 1093 56.39 -29.12 37.57
CA ASP A 1093 56.15 -30.45 36.92
C ASP A 1093 54.86 -31.01 37.64
N THR A 1094 54.16 -32.15 37.44
CA THR A 1094 54.11 -33.40 36.63
C THR A 1094 52.63 -33.94 36.75
N GLY A 1095 52.13 -35.04 36.17
CA GLY A 1095 52.63 -36.03 35.19
C GLY A 1095 51.73 -37.28 35.05
N VAL A 1096 52.06 -38.15 34.08
CA VAL A 1096 51.64 -39.57 33.87
C VAL A 1096 50.19 -39.86 33.33
N VAL A 1097 49.89 -40.83 32.43
CA VAL A 1097 50.41 -41.29 31.09
C VAL A 1097 49.97 -42.76 30.79
N GLN A 1098 49.16 -42.95 29.72
CA GLN A 1098 49.00 -44.15 28.83
C GLN A 1098 48.37 -45.47 29.39
N ILE A 1099 47.93 -46.50 28.61
CA ILE A 1099 48.55 -47.27 27.49
C ILE A 1099 47.55 -48.00 26.53
N VAL A 1100 47.80 -47.97 25.19
CA VAL A 1100 47.44 -48.92 24.06
C VAL A 1100 45.93 -49.15 23.70
N ASN A 1101 45.45 -49.09 22.43
CA ASN A 1101 45.84 -49.93 21.27
C ASN A 1101 45.47 -49.37 19.85
N VAL A 1102 45.88 -50.10 18.79
CA VAL A 1102 45.99 -49.69 17.37
C VAL A 1102 44.84 -50.17 16.45
N ALA A 1103 44.56 -49.35 15.42
CA ALA A 1103 43.77 -49.44 14.16
C ALA A 1103 43.68 -50.81 13.40
N PRO A 1104 43.15 -50.93 12.14
CA PRO A 1104 42.51 -49.96 11.22
C PRO A 1104 41.25 -50.48 10.45
N SER A 1105 40.66 -49.67 9.53
CA SER A 1105 40.70 -49.94 8.05
C SER A 1105 39.50 -49.47 7.18
N GLN A 1106 39.85 -49.22 5.90
CA GLN A 1106 39.06 -49.20 4.65
C GLN A 1106 38.35 -47.92 4.14
N ARG A 1107 38.97 -47.37 3.07
CA ARG A 1107 38.34 -46.61 1.97
C ARG A 1107 37.88 -47.58 0.86
N THR A 1108 36.83 -47.23 0.13
CA THR A 1108 36.74 -47.28 -1.35
C THR A 1108 35.89 -46.07 -1.79
N ALA A 1109 36.19 -45.24 -2.80
CA ALA A 1109 36.86 -45.33 -4.10
C ALA A 1109 35.88 -45.35 -5.30
N THR A 1110 35.78 -44.17 -5.93
CA THR A 1110 35.67 -43.82 -7.37
C THR A 1110 36.51 -44.70 -8.34
N PRO A 1111 36.60 -44.48 -9.69
CA PRO A 1111 36.06 -43.44 -10.60
C PRO A 1111 35.55 -43.93 -12.00
N ALA A 1112 35.22 -43.00 -12.90
CA ALA A 1112 35.62 -42.97 -14.33
C ALA A 1112 35.33 -41.54 -14.90
N ALA A 1113 36.32 -40.74 -15.32
CA ALA A 1113 37.00 -40.71 -16.63
C ALA A 1113 36.06 -40.31 -17.79
N THR A 1114 36.30 -39.21 -18.52
CA THR A 1114 37.36 -39.07 -19.56
C THR A 1114 37.49 -37.56 -19.94
N LEU A 1115 38.58 -36.93 -20.43
CA LEU A 1115 40.05 -37.09 -20.39
C LEU A 1115 40.63 -36.04 -21.40
N LEU A 1116 41.38 -35.02 -20.94
CA LEU A 1116 42.28 -34.13 -21.72
C LEU A 1116 41.69 -33.28 -22.90
N GLY A 1117 42.22 -32.10 -23.26
CA GLY A 1117 43.22 -31.25 -22.60
C GLY A 1117 44.13 -30.47 -23.58
N ARG A 1118 44.45 -29.21 -23.26
CA ARG A 1118 45.50 -28.33 -23.88
C ARG A 1118 45.25 -27.93 -25.37
N ARG A 1119 45.46 -26.68 -25.81
CA ARG A 1119 46.37 -25.59 -25.41
C ARG A 1119 45.75 -24.19 -25.67
N ASP A 1120 46.27 -23.18 -24.95
CA ASP A 1120 46.84 -21.88 -25.40
C ASP A 1120 46.09 -21.15 -26.57
N ASP A 1121 45.68 -19.87 -26.52
CA ASP A 1121 46.28 -18.68 -25.88
C ASP A 1121 45.29 -17.54 -25.49
N GLU A 1122 45.84 -16.48 -24.88
CA GLU A 1122 45.25 -15.21 -24.42
C GLU A 1122 44.51 -14.42 -25.54
N LEU A 1123 43.41 -13.67 -25.30
CA LEU A 1123 43.44 -12.29 -24.77
C LEU A 1123 42.03 -11.69 -24.55
N GLY A 1124 41.89 -10.91 -23.46
CA GLY A 1124 41.49 -9.48 -23.57
C GLY A 1124 40.07 -9.05 -23.95
N GLY A 1125 39.12 -9.17 -23.03
CA GLY A 1125 38.06 -8.16 -22.77
C GLY A 1125 36.85 -8.07 -23.71
N TRP A 1126 35.64 -8.04 -23.13
CA TRP A 1126 34.85 -6.82 -22.89
C TRP A 1126 33.96 -7.04 -21.65
#